data_AF-A0A437QL44-F1
#
_entry.id   AF-A0A437QL44-F1
#
_cell.length_a   1.000
_cell.length_b   1.000
_cell.length_c   1.000
_cell.angle_alpha   90.00
_cell.angle_beta   90.00
_cell.angle_gamma   90.00
#
_symmetry.space_group_name_H-M   'P 1'
#
loop_
_entity.id
_entity.type
_entity.pdbx_description
1 polymer ?
#
loop_
_entity_poly.entity_id
_entity_poly.type
_entity_poly.pdbx_seq_one_letter_code
_entity_poly.pdbx_strand_id
1 'polypeptide(L)'
;MTTEAIATVKALWRYPLSSAGGERLETLQIASSGPVGDRMFGLFDDATGEIVFPAKQRHWNGVATISAKLIDDVLMISTDETSWHKPADPAAKTATKEIFGREVSAVKYGADLGNSPASPRYAHSPIHLLSTQALNALKRLLPDSVIDERRFRPNILADFGLEEIAGEPPEYQLLGKEFRIGDVTLRGTRPCGRCGFTTLKQIGLPEDRDVLRTLMSSFDQDFGIYCEVVEPGEIHISDRLARQSVDTAKAKIIIVGAGQAGAMAARSLRELGHTGPITIFGDERHMPYERPPLTKPRSGTAAQSKLDTILSGDQAEALDIKVGLCETVVSIDRSSGSVETASGAKHPYDRLIISTGGNPRHLPGLSRGYSHIHAIRTIDDARNLGFSLQTAKRIFVLGAGWLGLEIAAMARGSGIDVDVFDRETYPCSRVLPEDVGDFIAAVHVEHGVNFHLGSEPNFVECPDGVEATIDGNSKRADLLVSCIGIYANDHLARLAGLDCDNGILTDRNGATSDPKIFAIGDVSRQRDARHPQGLRLESWQNANEQAGRAARAIMGLEQAPVAAPSFWSDQYDLRIQIAGLPDPHAILKSVDGDAKPLWRFEDFIVGINRPKEVRQYSLKSESQQVETTPTAEPVAGTSGVAGTTETYATENRRITRLVLGGRDMLEDGEIRRVAIDSVGTLALVRQGENYYAIEDRCPHADASLSEGFIEEERIVCPVHFAEFDLVTGNTTNAPKGCPNAKTYHVEPEGDLLFLHVPSSGND
;
A
#
# COMPACT_ATOMS: atom_id res chain seq x y z
N MET A 1 -26.09 16.00 -1.63
CA MET A 1 -25.04 16.42 -0.67
C MET A 1 -25.71 16.70 0.65
N THR A 2 -25.36 15.96 1.69
CA THR A 2 -25.78 16.23 3.07
C THR A 2 -24.57 16.75 3.83
N THR A 3 -24.52 18.07 4.04
CA THR A 3 -23.43 18.73 4.76
C THR A 3 -23.54 18.49 6.26
N GLU A 4 -23.01 17.36 6.71
CA GLU A 4 -22.79 17.11 8.13
C GLU A 4 -21.61 17.94 8.63
N ALA A 5 -21.85 18.73 9.67
CA ALA A 5 -20.84 19.59 10.30
C ALA A 5 -20.05 18.79 11.34
N ILE A 6 -18.81 18.46 11.03
CA ILE A 6 -17.95 17.59 11.85
C ILE A 6 -16.93 18.34 12.71
N ALA A 7 -16.74 19.64 12.47
CA ALA A 7 -15.90 20.50 13.30
C ALA A 7 -16.35 21.98 13.26
N THR A 8 -15.75 22.80 14.12
CA THR A 8 -16.00 24.24 14.25
C THR A 8 -14.69 25.02 14.40
N VAL A 9 -14.50 26.13 13.69
CA VAL A 9 -13.30 26.97 13.80
C VAL A 9 -13.24 27.66 15.17
N LYS A 10 -12.09 27.59 15.85
CA LYS A 10 -11.83 28.22 17.17
C LYS A 10 -10.77 29.32 17.14
N ALA A 11 -9.82 29.26 16.22
CA ALA A 11 -8.87 30.32 15.96
C ALA A 11 -8.44 30.32 14.49
N LEU A 12 -8.23 31.51 13.94
CA LEU A 12 -7.57 31.71 12.66
C LEU A 12 -6.28 32.48 12.92
N TRP A 13 -5.20 32.10 12.23
CA TRP A 13 -3.90 32.75 12.37
C TRP A 13 -3.26 33.01 11.01
N ARG A 14 -2.52 34.12 10.95
CA ARG A 14 -1.66 34.50 9.84
C ARG A 14 -0.23 34.69 10.35
N TYR A 15 0.75 34.29 9.56
CA TYR A 15 2.17 34.40 9.90
C TYR A 15 2.93 35.18 8.81
N PRO A 16 2.82 36.53 8.74
CA PRO A 16 3.36 37.29 7.61
C PRO A 16 4.87 37.14 7.42
N LEU A 17 5.60 36.99 8.52
CA LEU A 17 7.04 36.80 8.53
C LEU A 17 7.40 35.33 8.80
N SER A 18 8.19 34.76 7.90
CA SER A 18 8.68 33.38 7.99
C SER A 18 9.53 33.19 9.24
N SER A 19 9.33 32.08 9.94
CA SER A 19 9.97 31.75 11.24
C SER A 19 9.63 32.66 12.44
N ALA A 20 8.96 33.80 12.27
CA ALA A 20 8.45 34.62 13.39
C ALA A 20 7.10 34.11 13.92
N GLY A 21 6.70 34.51 15.14
CA GLY A 21 5.31 34.44 15.63
C GLY A 21 4.35 35.21 14.73
N GLY A 22 3.04 34.96 14.89
CA GLY A 22 2.00 35.49 14.00
C GLY A 22 0.92 36.30 14.70
N GLU A 23 -0.14 36.59 13.97
CA GLU A 23 -1.33 37.31 14.44
C GLU A 23 -2.56 36.39 14.44
N ARG A 24 -3.40 36.52 15.47
CA ARG A 24 -4.72 35.89 15.53
C ARG A 24 -5.75 36.81 14.88
N LEU A 25 -6.69 36.24 14.14
CA LEU A 25 -7.69 36.96 13.36
C LEU A 25 -9.10 36.40 13.63
N GLU A 26 -10.11 37.26 13.58
CA GLU A 26 -11.54 36.84 13.59
C GLU A 26 -11.98 36.26 12.23
N THR A 27 -11.31 36.71 11.16
CA THR A 27 -11.61 36.39 9.76
C THR A 27 -10.32 36.21 8.96
N LEU A 28 -10.28 35.23 8.06
CA LEU A 28 -9.11 34.91 7.23
C LEU A 28 -9.53 34.69 5.78
N GLN A 29 -9.15 35.63 4.91
CA GLN A 29 -9.29 35.48 3.46
C GLN A 29 -8.31 34.42 2.93
N ILE A 30 -8.83 33.47 2.16
CA ILE A 30 -8.07 32.42 1.47
C ILE A 30 -8.08 32.67 -0.04
N ALA A 31 -6.89 32.83 -0.63
CA ALA A 31 -6.67 32.82 -2.08
C ALA A 31 -6.31 31.40 -2.55
N SER A 32 -6.26 31.16 -3.86
CA SER A 32 -5.81 29.88 -4.44
C SER A 32 -4.37 29.50 -4.05
N SER A 33 -3.55 30.47 -3.65
CA SER A 33 -2.18 30.27 -3.14
C SER A 33 -2.10 30.03 -1.63
N GLY A 34 -3.23 29.97 -0.90
CA GLY A 34 -3.27 29.91 0.56
C GLY A 34 -3.75 31.23 1.21
N PRO A 35 -3.52 31.44 2.52
CA PRO A 35 -4.08 32.58 3.25
C PRO A 35 -3.45 33.92 2.85
N VAL A 36 -4.27 34.95 2.70
CA VAL A 36 -3.81 36.26 2.20
C VAL A 36 -2.91 36.97 3.20
N GLY A 37 -1.69 37.27 2.78
CA GLY A 37 -0.66 37.93 3.59
C GLY A 37 0.18 36.98 4.44
N ASP A 38 -0.09 35.67 4.42
CA ASP A 38 0.68 34.67 5.16
C ASP A 38 2.03 34.37 4.47
N ARG A 39 3.09 34.22 5.27
CA ARG A 39 4.47 33.88 4.85
C ARG A 39 5.00 34.73 3.67
N MET A 40 4.55 35.98 3.54
CA MET A 40 4.95 36.90 2.45
C MET A 40 6.37 37.46 2.59
N PHE A 41 6.97 37.36 3.79
CA PHE A 41 8.29 37.92 4.11
C PHE A 41 9.22 36.88 4.72
N GLY A 42 10.53 37.09 4.57
CA GLY A 42 11.59 36.38 5.29
C GLY A 42 12.54 37.36 5.98
N LEU A 43 13.22 36.92 7.05
CA LEU A 43 14.40 37.61 7.57
C LEU A 43 15.64 37.10 6.83
N PHE A 44 16.52 38.01 6.45
CA PHE A 44 17.80 37.72 5.80
C PHE A 44 18.95 38.33 6.61
N ASP A 45 20.10 37.67 6.62
CA ASP A 45 21.35 38.19 7.19
C ASP A 45 21.91 39.30 6.27
N ASP A 46 22.05 40.52 6.79
CA ASP A 46 22.49 41.67 5.99
C ASP A 46 23.95 41.53 5.50
N ALA A 47 24.75 40.62 6.09
CA ALA A 47 26.15 40.39 5.72
C ALA A 47 26.35 39.27 4.69
N THR A 48 25.45 38.28 4.62
CA THR A 48 25.58 37.13 3.68
C THR A 48 24.49 37.07 2.62
N GLY A 49 23.34 37.72 2.84
CA GLY A 49 22.14 37.56 2.02
C GLY A 49 21.41 36.23 2.23
N GLU A 50 21.85 35.39 3.18
CA GLU A 50 21.19 34.12 3.48
C GLU A 50 19.91 34.32 4.32
N ILE A 51 18.94 33.40 4.17
CA ILE A 51 17.69 33.46 4.92
C ILE A 51 17.81 32.82 6.31
N VAL A 52 17.37 33.55 7.34
CA VAL A 52 17.38 33.18 8.77
C VAL A 52 16.63 31.84 9.00
N PHE A 53 17.36 30.74 9.21
CA PHE A 53 16.81 29.37 9.21
C PHE A 53 17.06 28.60 10.52
N PRO A 54 16.23 28.79 11.57
CA PRO A 54 16.46 28.21 12.91
C PRO A 54 16.42 26.68 12.95
N ALA A 55 15.75 26.01 12.00
CA ALA A 55 15.66 24.55 11.98
C ALA A 55 16.98 23.85 11.61
N LYS A 56 17.94 24.56 10.97
CA LYS A 56 19.29 24.04 10.68
C LYS A 56 20.39 24.75 11.47
N GLN A 57 20.22 26.03 11.79
CA GLN A 57 21.28 26.88 12.35
C GLN A 57 20.81 27.48 13.68
N ARG A 58 21.29 26.90 14.81
CA ARG A 58 20.83 27.24 16.18
C ARG A 58 20.95 28.73 16.56
N HIS A 59 21.87 29.49 15.95
CA HIS A 59 22.05 30.91 16.23
C HIS A 59 20.86 31.78 15.76
N TRP A 60 20.01 31.26 14.87
CA TRP A 60 18.78 31.93 14.44
C TRP A 60 17.57 31.67 15.36
N ASN A 61 17.68 30.84 16.40
CA ASN A 61 16.54 30.43 17.23
C ASN A 61 15.76 31.61 17.86
N GLY A 62 16.42 32.74 18.11
CA GLY A 62 15.80 33.97 18.61
C GLY A 62 14.69 34.55 17.71
N VAL A 63 14.56 34.12 16.45
CA VAL A 63 13.45 34.53 15.58
C VAL A 63 12.08 34.13 16.13
N ALA A 64 12.02 33.07 16.96
CA ALA A 64 10.79 32.64 17.62
C ALA A 64 10.33 33.58 18.74
N THR A 65 11.17 34.52 19.20
CA THR A 65 10.78 35.60 20.13
C THR A 65 10.48 36.93 19.42
N ILE A 66 10.19 36.88 18.13
CA ILE A 66 9.65 38.01 17.35
C ILE A 66 8.25 37.61 16.88
N SER A 67 7.23 38.43 17.13
CA SER A 67 5.89 38.28 16.56
C SER A 67 5.65 39.28 15.44
N ALA A 68 4.89 38.88 14.41
CA ALA A 68 4.68 39.65 13.19
C ALA A 68 3.19 39.73 12.80
N LYS A 69 2.75 40.90 12.32
CA LYS A 69 1.39 41.14 11.84
C LYS A 69 1.35 42.13 10.67
N LEU A 70 0.23 42.20 9.96
CA LEU A 70 -0.03 43.26 8.97
C LEU A 70 -0.95 44.35 9.54
N ILE A 71 -0.60 45.62 9.33
CA ILE A 71 -1.50 46.77 9.48
C ILE A 71 -1.50 47.51 8.15
N ASP A 72 -2.67 47.64 7.50
CA ASP A 72 -2.81 48.28 6.18
C ASP A 72 -1.80 47.74 5.14
N ASP A 73 -1.68 46.40 5.07
CA ASP A 73 -0.69 45.63 4.30
C ASP A 73 0.80 45.90 4.61
N VAL A 74 1.11 46.75 5.60
CA VAL A 74 2.47 46.97 6.09
C VAL A 74 2.85 45.92 7.12
N LEU A 75 3.99 45.25 6.91
CA LEU A 75 4.59 44.37 7.92
C LEU A 75 5.01 45.17 9.16
N MET A 76 4.48 44.76 10.30
CA MET A 76 4.84 45.23 11.63
C MET A 76 5.42 44.05 12.43
N ILE A 77 6.50 44.28 13.16
CA ILE A 77 7.12 43.30 14.06
C ILE A 77 7.21 43.83 15.49
N SER A 78 7.29 42.91 16.44
CA SER A 78 7.36 43.17 17.88
C SER A 78 8.14 42.07 18.60
N THR A 79 8.82 42.41 19.69
CA THR A 79 9.56 41.48 20.57
C THR A 79 8.94 41.33 21.95
N ASP A 80 7.86 42.05 22.23
CA ASP A 80 7.12 42.11 23.51
C ASP A 80 5.59 41.98 23.34
N GLU A 81 5.11 41.91 22.09
CA GLU A 81 3.71 41.99 21.65
C GLU A 81 2.96 43.29 21.99
N THR A 82 3.60 44.28 22.62
CA THR A 82 3.02 45.59 22.95
C THR A 82 3.54 46.72 22.05
N SER A 83 4.83 46.70 21.76
CA SER A 83 5.56 47.69 20.94
C SER A 83 5.68 47.17 19.51
N TRP A 84 4.99 47.81 18.57
CA TRP A 84 4.92 47.37 17.17
C TRP A 84 5.59 48.37 16.23
N HIS A 85 6.58 47.91 15.48
CA HIS A 85 7.43 48.74 14.62
C HIS A 85 7.52 48.17 13.19
N LYS A 86 7.79 49.02 12.20
CA LYS A 86 8.17 48.55 10.86
C LYS A 86 9.59 47.98 10.94
N PRO A 87 9.94 46.91 10.22
CA PRO A 87 11.30 46.34 10.25
C PRO A 87 12.44 47.31 9.87
N ALA A 88 12.13 48.41 9.18
CA ALA A 88 13.08 49.47 8.84
C ALA A 88 13.29 50.51 9.97
N ASP A 89 12.41 50.57 10.98
CA ASP A 89 12.47 51.55 12.05
C ASP A 89 13.71 51.30 12.95
N PRO A 90 14.39 52.35 13.47
CA PRO A 90 15.58 52.17 14.30
C PRO A 90 15.36 51.28 15.54
N ALA A 91 14.19 51.36 16.18
CA ALA A 91 13.84 50.51 17.32
C ALA A 91 13.77 49.02 16.95
N ALA A 92 13.16 48.71 15.78
CA ALA A 92 13.09 47.35 15.26
C ALA A 92 14.50 46.79 14.96
N LYS A 93 15.34 47.59 14.30
CA LYS A 93 16.72 47.21 13.96
C LYS A 93 17.59 46.98 15.19
N THR A 94 17.46 47.81 16.23
CA THR A 94 18.16 47.57 17.50
C THR A 94 17.71 46.25 18.14
N ALA A 95 16.40 46.02 18.26
CA ALA A 95 15.86 44.83 18.89
C ALA A 95 16.23 43.52 18.14
N THR A 96 16.19 43.50 16.81
CA THR A 96 16.65 42.32 16.05
C THR A 96 18.16 42.12 16.15
N LYS A 97 18.96 43.20 16.14
CA LYS A 97 20.41 43.12 16.31
C LYS A 97 20.82 42.61 17.70
N GLU A 98 20.08 42.96 18.74
CA GLU A 98 20.26 42.41 20.09
C GLU A 98 19.90 40.91 20.17
N ILE A 99 18.87 40.47 19.45
CA ILE A 99 18.46 39.05 19.40
C ILE A 99 19.46 38.17 18.63
N PHE A 100 20.01 38.64 17.50
CA PHE A 100 20.86 37.84 16.61
C PHE A 100 22.36 38.13 16.70
N GLY A 101 22.76 39.20 17.41
CA GLY A 101 24.15 39.67 17.47
C GLY A 101 24.67 40.29 16.17
N ARG A 102 23.83 40.45 15.14
CA ARG A 102 24.15 40.97 13.81
C ARG A 102 22.94 41.62 13.16
N GLU A 103 23.16 42.35 12.06
CA GLU A 103 22.08 43.04 11.34
C GLU A 103 21.31 42.09 10.43
N VAL A 104 19.97 42.24 10.42
CA VAL A 104 19.05 41.43 9.61
C VAL A 104 17.91 42.31 9.08
N SER A 105 17.51 42.06 7.84
CA SER A 105 16.40 42.76 7.18
C SER A 105 15.21 41.83 6.94
N ALA A 106 13.99 42.31 7.23
CA ALA A 106 12.76 41.65 6.82
C ALA A 106 12.41 42.06 5.38
N VAL A 107 12.52 41.13 4.45
CA VAL A 107 12.36 41.37 3.01
C VAL A 107 11.15 40.60 2.49
N LYS A 108 10.35 41.24 1.64
CA LYS A 108 9.20 40.61 0.96
C LYS A 108 9.72 39.66 -0.12
N TYR A 109 9.18 38.45 -0.19
CA TYR A 109 9.60 37.51 -1.23
C TYR A 109 9.29 38.05 -2.63
N GLY A 110 10.21 37.82 -3.57
CA GLY A 110 10.22 38.41 -4.91
C GLY A 110 10.94 39.77 -5.01
N ALA A 111 11.35 40.39 -3.90
CA ALA A 111 12.22 41.57 -3.93
C ALA A 111 13.68 41.19 -4.26
N ASP A 112 14.43 42.12 -4.86
CA ASP A 112 15.82 41.93 -5.24
C ASP A 112 16.77 42.12 -4.03
N LEU A 113 17.72 41.19 -3.85
CA LEU A 113 18.83 41.27 -2.87
C LEU A 113 20.18 41.60 -3.55
N GLY A 114 20.17 41.99 -4.82
CA GLY A 114 21.34 42.37 -5.62
C GLY A 114 22.06 41.18 -6.26
N ASN A 115 22.15 40.04 -5.57
CA ASN A 115 22.74 38.79 -6.09
C ASN A 115 21.67 37.75 -6.50
N SER A 116 20.47 37.82 -5.93
CA SER A 116 19.35 36.89 -6.18
C SER A 116 18.03 37.49 -5.66
N PRO A 117 16.86 37.04 -6.16
CA PRO A 117 15.59 37.45 -5.58
C PRO A 117 15.35 36.74 -4.24
N ALA A 118 14.87 37.50 -3.24
CA ALA A 118 14.42 36.99 -1.95
C ALA A 118 13.37 35.89 -2.16
N SER A 119 13.75 34.64 -1.92
CA SER A 119 12.93 33.46 -2.28
C SER A 119 12.46 32.69 -1.04
N PRO A 120 11.21 32.16 -1.04
CA PRO A 120 10.72 31.35 0.07
C PRO A 120 11.42 29.99 0.11
N ARG A 121 11.72 29.48 1.31
CA ARG A 121 12.35 28.16 1.52
C ARG A 121 11.52 26.96 1.03
N TYR A 122 10.21 27.15 0.87
CA TYR A 122 9.26 26.14 0.44
C TYR A 122 8.38 26.74 -0.65
N ALA A 123 8.36 26.14 -1.84
CA ALA A 123 7.69 26.70 -3.02
C ALA A 123 6.18 26.93 -2.80
N HIS A 124 5.55 26.09 -1.98
CA HIS A 124 4.17 26.24 -1.52
C HIS A 124 4.11 25.96 -0.02
N SER A 125 3.37 26.79 0.72
CA SER A 125 3.00 26.54 2.12
C SER A 125 1.49 26.27 2.16
N PRO A 126 1.05 25.00 2.27
CA PRO A 126 -0.37 24.69 2.35
C PRO A 126 -0.97 25.20 3.66
N ILE A 127 -2.29 25.29 3.71
CA ILE A 127 -3.02 25.68 4.92
C ILE A 127 -2.81 24.59 5.97
N HIS A 128 -2.12 24.93 7.07
CA HIS A 128 -1.99 24.02 8.20
C HIS A 128 -3.25 24.09 9.07
N LEU A 129 -3.98 22.97 9.14
CA LEU A 129 -5.15 22.78 10.00
C LEU A 129 -4.79 21.84 11.16
N LEU A 130 -5.14 22.23 12.38
CA LEU A 130 -4.90 21.48 13.62
C LEU A 130 -6.18 21.40 14.44
N SER A 131 -6.38 20.35 15.24
CA SER A 131 -7.49 20.24 16.18
C SER A 131 -7.16 20.65 17.61
N THR A 132 -8.17 21.13 18.33
CA THR A 132 -8.14 21.26 19.80
C THR A 132 -7.96 19.89 20.46
N GLN A 133 -8.48 18.81 19.86
CA GLN A 133 -8.30 17.43 20.31
C GLN A 133 -6.82 17.01 20.32
N ALA A 134 -6.06 17.29 19.26
CA ALA A 134 -4.63 17.01 19.18
C ALA A 134 -3.84 17.77 20.27
N LEU A 135 -4.13 19.08 20.43
CA LEU A 135 -3.54 19.88 21.51
C LEU A 135 -3.86 19.34 22.90
N ASN A 136 -5.10 18.87 23.13
CA ASN A 136 -5.52 18.30 24.41
C ASN A 136 -4.91 16.92 24.67
N ALA A 137 -4.66 16.10 23.65
CA ALA A 137 -3.91 14.86 23.78
C ALA A 137 -2.45 15.14 24.16
N LEU A 138 -1.78 16.08 23.48
CA LEU A 138 -0.41 16.47 23.82
C LEU A 138 -0.30 17.07 25.23
N LYS A 139 -1.30 17.83 25.70
CA LYS A 139 -1.40 18.32 27.10
C LYS A 139 -1.53 17.20 28.14
N ARG A 140 -2.17 16.07 27.81
CA ARG A 140 -2.26 14.91 28.70
C ARG A 140 -0.95 14.13 28.78
N LEU A 141 -0.18 14.10 27.68
CA LEU A 141 1.14 13.45 27.63
C LEU A 141 2.24 14.30 28.28
N LEU A 142 2.10 15.62 28.26
CA LEU A 142 3.04 16.58 28.84
C LEU A 142 2.32 17.55 29.81
N PRO A 143 1.93 17.10 31.01
CA PRO A 143 1.15 17.90 31.96
C PRO A 143 1.93 19.09 32.54
N ASP A 144 3.27 19.01 32.60
CA ASP A 144 4.16 20.07 33.09
C ASP A 144 4.55 21.08 31.99
N SER A 145 4.26 20.79 30.71
CA SER A 145 4.62 21.63 29.56
C SER A 145 3.57 22.69 29.23
N VAL A 146 4.04 23.87 28.82
CA VAL A 146 3.16 24.93 28.29
C VAL A 146 2.85 24.66 26.81
N ILE A 147 1.81 23.84 26.57
CA ILE A 147 1.30 23.49 25.24
C ILE A 147 0.29 24.54 24.75
N ASP A 148 0.64 25.23 23.67
CA ASP A 148 -0.05 26.41 23.12
C ASP A 148 -0.03 26.32 21.58
N GLU A 149 -1.11 26.70 20.89
CA GLU A 149 -1.18 26.57 19.42
C GLU A 149 -0.06 27.30 18.67
N ARG A 150 0.51 28.37 19.24
CA ARG A 150 1.60 29.16 18.66
C ARG A 150 2.87 28.35 18.40
N ARG A 151 3.13 27.29 19.20
CA ARG A 151 4.25 26.35 18.96
C ARG A 151 4.15 25.65 17.59
N PHE A 152 2.93 25.31 17.17
CA PHE A 152 2.67 24.48 15.99
C PHE A 152 2.26 25.30 14.76
N ARG A 153 1.91 26.58 14.94
CA ARG A 153 1.56 27.52 13.86
C ARG A 153 0.47 27.01 12.91
N PRO A 154 -0.71 26.60 13.40
CA PRO A 154 -1.88 26.35 12.55
C PRO A 154 -2.37 27.64 11.94
N ASN A 155 -2.76 27.63 10.66
CA ASN A 155 -3.52 28.73 10.08
C ASN A 155 -5.01 28.60 10.47
N ILE A 156 -5.50 27.38 10.68
CA ILE A 156 -6.85 27.08 11.17
C ILE A 156 -6.74 26.15 12.39
N LEU A 157 -7.28 26.56 13.53
CA LEU A 157 -7.52 25.69 14.69
C LEU A 157 -9.01 25.32 14.72
N ALA A 158 -9.30 24.03 14.59
CA ALA A 158 -10.66 23.48 14.57
C ALA A 158 -10.97 22.66 15.84
N ASP A 159 -12.24 22.50 16.15
CA ASP A 159 -12.72 21.66 17.25
C ASP A 159 -13.78 20.69 16.73
N PHE A 160 -13.50 19.40 16.84
CA PHE A 160 -14.38 18.31 16.38
C PHE A 160 -15.44 17.92 17.42
N GLY A 161 -15.52 18.61 18.56
CA GLY A 161 -16.52 18.35 19.61
C GLY A 161 -16.30 17.05 20.39
N LEU A 162 -15.14 16.41 20.23
CA LEU A 162 -14.75 15.20 20.97
C LEU A 162 -14.03 15.59 22.27
N GLU A 163 -14.43 15.00 23.39
CA GLU A 163 -13.78 15.22 24.70
C GLU A 163 -12.41 14.49 24.78
N GLU A 164 -12.36 13.27 24.23
CA GLU A 164 -11.15 12.45 24.14
C GLU A 164 -10.97 11.88 22.72
N ILE A 165 -9.75 11.42 22.43
CA ILE A 165 -9.42 10.69 21.22
C ILE A 165 -8.72 9.38 21.63
N ALA A 166 -9.21 8.26 21.09
CA ALA A 166 -8.71 6.91 21.40
C ALA A 166 -7.74 6.38 20.33
N GLY A 167 -7.21 7.28 19.49
CA GLY A 167 -6.39 7.00 18.32
C GLY A 167 -5.94 8.31 17.67
N GLU A 168 -5.86 8.33 16.33
CA GLU A 168 -5.38 9.48 15.54
C GLU A 168 -6.08 10.83 15.84
N PRO A 169 -5.39 11.96 15.60
CA PRO A 169 -6.01 13.28 15.55
C PRO A 169 -7.21 13.32 14.59
N PRO A 170 -8.37 13.88 14.97
CA PRO A 170 -9.61 13.78 14.20
C PRO A 170 -9.54 14.53 12.86
N GLU A 171 -8.60 15.44 12.67
CA GLU A 171 -8.32 16.05 11.38
C GLU A 171 -7.71 15.09 10.35
N TYR A 172 -7.05 13.98 10.75
CA TYR A 172 -6.51 12.99 9.81
C TYR A 172 -7.63 12.31 9.01
N GLN A 173 -8.86 12.28 9.56
CA GLN A 173 -10.05 11.83 8.82
C GLN A 173 -10.33 12.64 7.54
N LEU A 174 -9.76 13.85 7.39
CA LEU A 174 -9.90 14.72 6.21
C LEU A 174 -8.86 14.46 5.11
N LEU A 175 -7.83 13.64 5.37
CA LEU A 175 -6.83 13.28 4.38
C LEU A 175 -7.47 12.60 3.16
N GLY A 176 -7.11 13.07 1.96
CA GLY A 176 -7.66 12.65 0.67
C GLY A 176 -9.09 13.13 0.39
N LYS A 177 -9.70 13.99 1.24
CA LYS A 177 -11.11 14.38 1.13
C LYS A 177 -11.30 15.89 1.08
N GLU A 178 -12.37 16.30 0.41
CA GLU A 178 -12.84 17.68 0.35
C GLU A 178 -13.84 18.02 1.45
N PHE A 179 -13.70 19.22 2.00
CA PHE A 179 -14.53 19.79 3.04
C PHE A 179 -14.63 21.30 2.87
N ARG A 180 -15.76 21.88 3.28
CA ARG A 180 -15.99 23.33 3.26
C ARG A 180 -15.88 23.90 4.66
N ILE A 181 -15.28 25.08 4.78
CA ILE A 181 -15.33 25.94 5.97
C ILE A 181 -15.73 27.33 5.48
N GLY A 182 -16.83 27.88 6.01
CA GLY A 182 -17.38 29.15 5.51
C GLY A 182 -17.67 29.06 4.01
N ASP A 183 -17.03 29.93 3.23
CA ASP A 183 -17.10 29.88 1.76
C ASP A 183 -15.90 29.20 1.07
N VAL A 184 -14.92 28.70 1.83
CA VAL A 184 -13.72 28.04 1.30
C VAL A 184 -13.92 26.54 1.22
N THR A 185 -13.66 25.93 0.05
CA THR A 185 -13.52 24.47 -0.07
C THR A 185 -12.04 24.10 -0.06
N LEU A 186 -11.64 23.23 0.88
CA LEU A 186 -10.28 22.73 1.07
C LEU A 186 -10.24 21.21 0.84
N ARG A 187 -9.05 20.69 0.49
CA ARG A 187 -8.77 19.25 0.47
C ARG A 187 -7.58 18.96 1.38
N GLY A 188 -7.73 17.98 2.29
CA GLY A 188 -6.63 17.52 3.14
C GLY A 188 -5.64 16.70 2.32
N THR A 189 -4.38 17.12 2.22
CA THR A 189 -3.40 16.51 1.30
C THR A 189 -2.46 15.53 1.99
N ARG A 190 -1.90 15.89 3.15
CA ARG A 190 -0.96 15.05 3.91
C ARG A 190 -0.85 15.47 5.39
N PRO A 191 -0.38 14.57 6.27
CA PRO A 191 0.09 14.92 7.61
C PRO A 191 1.13 16.06 7.63
N CYS A 192 1.19 16.77 8.75
CA CYS A 192 1.88 18.06 8.86
C CYS A 192 3.09 18.00 9.82
N GLY A 193 4.21 17.46 9.31
CA GLY A 193 5.45 17.19 10.04
C GLY A 193 5.99 18.39 10.83
N ARG A 194 6.34 18.15 12.08
CA ARG A 194 6.95 19.12 12.99
C ARG A 194 8.47 19.06 12.93
N CYS A 195 9.11 20.10 13.46
CA CYS A 195 10.56 20.20 13.58
C CYS A 195 10.92 21.00 14.84
N GLY A 196 12.21 21.19 15.10
CA GLY A 196 12.74 21.93 16.26
C GLY A 196 12.18 23.34 16.49
N PHE A 197 11.39 23.91 15.56
CA PHE A 197 10.66 25.15 15.83
C PHE A 197 9.66 25.03 17.00
N THR A 198 9.03 23.86 17.20
CA THR A 198 8.04 23.66 18.27
C THR A 198 8.65 23.77 19.67
N THR A 199 9.96 23.48 19.79
CA THR A 199 10.67 23.49 21.07
C THR A 199 11.18 24.86 21.48
N LEU A 200 11.32 25.80 20.55
CA LEU A 200 11.96 27.10 20.80
C LEU A 200 11.18 27.93 21.82
N LYS A 201 11.92 28.73 22.59
CA LYS A 201 11.37 29.81 23.41
C LYS A 201 10.64 30.81 22.51
N GLN A 202 9.44 31.23 22.93
CA GLN A 202 8.62 32.24 22.25
C GLN A 202 8.13 33.29 23.25
N ILE A 203 7.40 34.31 22.79
CA ILE A 203 6.84 35.33 23.70
C ILE A 203 5.80 34.68 24.63
N GLY A 204 6.13 34.62 25.92
CA GLY A 204 5.32 33.93 26.94
C GLY A 204 5.43 32.39 26.95
N LEU A 205 6.31 31.76 26.17
CA LEU A 205 6.49 30.30 26.12
C LEU A 205 7.97 29.92 26.34
N PRO A 206 8.29 28.99 27.26
CA PRO A 206 9.66 28.54 27.50
C PRO A 206 10.22 27.69 26.34
N GLU A 207 11.56 27.53 26.29
CA GLU A 207 12.15 26.43 25.51
C GLU A 207 11.73 25.11 26.17
N ASP A 208 11.22 24.17 25.37
CA ASP A 208 10.66 22.90 25.82
C ASP A 208 10.95 21.83 24.76
N ARG A 209 11.89 20.92 25.05
CA ARG A 209 12.32 19.89 24.09
C ARG A 209 11.44 18.66 24.11
N ASP A 210 10.69 18.46 25.19
CA ASP A 210 9.82 17.32 25.38
C ASP A 210 8.59 17.40 24.48
N VAL A 211 8.13 18.62 24.15
CA VAL A 211 7.16 18.87 23.07
C VAL A 211 7.50 18.14 21.77
N LEU A 212 8.75 18.19 21.28
CA LEU A 212 9.11 17.52 20.03
C LEU A 212 9.35 16.02 20.24
N ARG A 213 9.94 15.61 21.38
CA ARG A 213 10.11 14.18 21.71
C ARG A 213 8.77 13.44 21.73
N THR A 214 7.77 14.00 22.41
CA THR A 214 6.42 13.42 22.49
C THR A 214 5.69 13.43 21.15
N LEU A 215 5.92 14.44 20.30
CA LEU A 215 5.44 14.40 18.92
C LEU A 215 6.06 13.25 18.13
N MET A 216 7.36 13.03 18.25
CA MET A 216 8.06 11.90 17.60
C MET A 216 7.62 10.55 18.16
N SER A 217 7.38 10.42 19.48
CA SER A 217 7.05 9.15 20.12
C SER A 217 5.56 8.79 20.17
N SER A 218 4.66 9.71 19.80
CA SER A 218 3.22 9.54 20.03
C SER A 218 2.32 10.15 18.95
N PHE A 219 2.91 10.80 17.94
CA PHE A 219 2.21 11.33 16.76
C PHE A 219 3.05 11.18 15.47
N ASP A 220 4.08 10.33 15.49
CA ASP A 220 5.00 10.06 14.38
C ASP A 220 5.61 11.33 13.75
N GLN A 221 5.95 12.31 14.60
CA GLN A 221 6.45 13.66 14.26
C GLN A 221 5.45 14.57 13.53
N ASP A 222 4.36 14.04 12.97
CA ASP A 222 3.27 14.80 12.38
C ASP A 222 2.35 15.42 13.46
N PHE A 223 1.78 16.59 13.16
CA PHE A 223 0.80 17.21 14.05
C PHE A 223 -0.11 18.15 13.26
N GLY A 224 -1.40 17.83 13.19
CA GLY A 224 -2.31 18.47 12.22
C GLY A 224 -2.05 18.02 10.78
N ILE A 225 -2.78 18.61 9.83
CA ILE A 225 -2.69 18.29 8.40
C ILE A 225 -2.39 19.54 7.56
N TYR A 226 -1.74 19.32 6.41
CA TYR A 226 -1.67 20.30 5.33
C TYR A 226 -2.89 20.17 4.42
N CYS A 227 -3.44 21.31 4.00
CA CYS A 227 -4.59 21.39 3.11
C CYS A 227 -4.29 22.28 1.89
N GLU A 228 -4.75 21.86 0.72
CA GLU A 228 -4.78 22.69 -0.49
C GLU A 228 -6.13 23.39 -0.65
N VAL A 229 -6.15 24.49 -1.43
CA VAL A 229 -7.35 25.28 -1.70
C VAL A 229 -7.98 24.79 -2.99
N VAL A 230 -9.22 24.31 -2.91
CA VAL A 230 -10.02 23.89 -4.07
C VAL A 230 -10.90 25.05 -4.54
N GLU A 231 -11.56 25.75 -3.61
CA GLU A 231 -12.32 26.97 -3.88
C GLU A 231 -11.85 28.08 -2.93
N PRO A 232 -11.29 29.20 -3.45
CA PRO A 232 -10.98 30.39 -2.65
C PRO A 232 -12.23 31.06 -2.05
N GLY A 233 -12.06 31.80 -0.96
CA GLY A 233 -13.17 32.39 -0.22
C GLY A 233 -12.72 32.98 1.12
N GLU A 234 -13.65 33.17 2.04
CA GLU A 234 -13.40 33.69 3.39
C GLU A 234 -13.82 32.69 4.47
N ILE A 235 -13.11 32.70 5.60
CA ILE A 235 -13.38 31.88 6.79
C ILE A 235 -13.46 32.79 8.02
N HIS A 236 -14.45 32.56 8.88
CA HIS A 236 -14.62 33.22 10.18
C HIS A 236 -14.39 32.26 11.35
N ILE A 237 -14.08 32.80 12.53
CA ILE A 237 -14.20 32.03 13.78
C ILE A 237 -15.67 31.62 13.98
N SER A 238 -15.88 30.40 14.50
CA SER A 238 -17.20 29.72 14.62
C SER A 238 -17.78 29.13 13.34
N ASP A 239 -17.12 29.27 12.17
CA ASP A 239 -17.55 28.56 10.96
C ASP A 239 -17.54 27.04 11.17
N ARG A 240 -18.50 26.37 10.54
CA ARG A 240 -18.62 24.92 10.57
C ARG A 240 -17.81 24.29 9.45
N LEU A 241 -16.98 23.31 9.81
CA LEU A 241 -16.30 22.43 8.87
C LEU A 241 -17.28 21.32 8.49
N ALA A 242 -17.78 21.38 7.26
CA ALA A 242 -18.70 20.38 6.71
C ALA A 242 -18.00 19.55 5.64
N ARG A 243 -18.05 18.22 5.78
CA ARG A 243 -17.47 17.32 4.77
C ARG A 243 -18.38 17.28 3.54
N GLN A 244 -17.81 17.32 2.33
CA GLN A 244 -18.60 17.01 1.14
C GLN A 244 -18.90 15.50 1.12
N SER A 245 -20.12 15.14 1.52
CA SER A 245 -20.66 13.80 1.29
C SER A 245 -21.12 13.67 -0.16
N VAL A 246 -20.43 12.80 -0.91
CA VAL A 246 -21.10 12.09 -2.00
C VAL A 246 -22.22 11.29 -1.35
N ASP A 247 -23.44 11.46 -1.84
CA ASP A 247 -24.59 10.63 -1.45
C ASP A 247 -24.29 9.20 -1.91
N THR A 248 -23.81 8.34 -0.99
CA THR A 248 -23.33 6.99 -1.32
C THR A 248 -24.43 6.11 -1.91
N ALA A 249 -25.69 6.39 -1.56
CA ALA A 249 -26.86 5.76 -2.16
C ALA A 249 -27.19 6.29 -3.58
N LYS A 250 -26.51 7.33 -4.09
CA LYS A 250 -26.70 7.88 -5.46
C LYS A 250 -25.40 8.01 -6.28
N ALA A 251 -24.25 7.72 -5.67
CA ALA A 251 -22.94 7.71 -6.32
C ALA A 251 -22.96 6.93 -7.64
N LYS A 252 -22.25 7.42 -8.66
CA LYS A 252 -22.09 6.71 -9.93
C LYS A 252 -20.98 5.66 -9.81
N ILE A 253 -21.34 4.39 -9.99
CA ILE A 253 -20.44 3.26 -9.76
C ILE A 253 -20.08 2.59 -11.09
N ILE A 254 -18.78 2.50 -11.36
CA ILE A 254 -18.22 1.72 -12.48
C ILE A 254 -17.55 0.47 -11.92
N ILE A 255 -17.76 -0.67 -12.58
CA ILE A 255 -17.23 -1.98 -12.19
C ILE A 255 -16.48 -2.58 -13.39
N VAL A 256 -15.21 -2.90 -13.21
CA VAL A 256 -14.30 -3.35 -14.27
C VAL A 256 -14.02 -4.85 -14.11
N GLY A 257 -14.71 -5.66 -14.91
CA GLY A 257 -14.61 -7.12 -14.91
C GLY A 257 -15.95 -7.78 -14.56
N ALA A 258 -16.67 -8.25 -15.59
CA ALA A 258 -17.98 -8.89 -15.51
C ALA A 258 -17.97 -10.35 -14.95
N GLY A 259 -17.04 -10.66 -14.04
CA GLY A 259 -16.97 -11.94 -13.33
C GLY A 259 -17.79 -11.99 -12.04
N GLN A 260 -17.62 -13.07 -11.25
CA GLN A 260 -18.35 -13.31 -10.00
C GLN A 260 -18.35 -12.10 -9.06
N ALA A 261 -17.17 -11.58 -8.73
CA ALA A 261 -17.04 -10.49 -7.77
C ALA A 261 -17.72 -9.19 -8.25
N GLY A 262 -17.56 -8.83 -9.53
CA GLY A 262 -18.16 -7.61 -10.09
C GLY A 262 -19.69 -7.68 -10.18
N ALA A 263 -20.23 -8.80 -10.64
CA ALA A 263 -21.68 -9.01 -10.72
C ALA A 263 -22.34 -9.09 -9.34
N MET A 264 -21.68 -9.75 -8.38
CA MET A 264 -22.16 -9.78 -6.99
C MET A 264 -22.04 -8.43 -6.30
N ALA A 265 -21.01 -7.62 -6.59
CA ALA A 265 -20.90 -6.28 -6.01
C ALA A 265 -22.04 -5.38 -6.51
N ALA A 266 -22.36 -5.43 -7.81
CA ALA A 266 -23.50 -4.71 -8.38
C ALA A 266 -24.83 -5.11 -7.71
N ARG A 267 -25.03 -6.42 -7.50
CA ARG A 267 -26.20 -6.94 -6.80
C ARG A 267 -26.25 -6.53 -5.33
N SER A 268 -25.17 -6.74 -4.58
CA SER A 268 -25.09 -6.37 -3.16
C SER A 268 -25.27 -4.85 -2.96
N LEU A 269 -24.79 -4.00 -3.86
CA LEU A 269 -25.08 -2.57 -3.84
C LEU A 269 -26.59 -2.30 -3.93
N ARG A 270 -27.31 -2.92 -4.87
CA ARG A 270 -28.77 -2.80 -5.00
C ARG A 270 -29.52 -3.39 -3.80
N GLU A 271 -29.11 -4.56 -3.32
CA GLU A 271 -29.66 -5.23 -2.13
C GLU A 271 -29.44 -4.39 -0.84
N LEU A 272 -28.40 -3.55 -0.78
CA LEU A 272 -28.12 -2.58 0.28
C LEU A 272 -28.77 -1.19 0.06
N GLY A 273 -29.64 -1.03 -0.95
CA GLY A 273 -30.39 0.20 -1.19
C GLY A 273 -29.66 1.27 -2.00
N HIS A 274 -28.59 0.93 -2.73
CA HIS A 274 -27.97 1.85 -3.67
C HIS A 274 -28.90 2.15 -4.86
N THR A 275 -29.17 3.42 -5.11
CA THR A 275 -30.05 3.94 -6.18
C THR A 275 -29.30 4.70 -7.29
N GLY A 276 -27.98 4.85 -7.19
CA GLY A 276 -27.15 5.50 -8.22
C GLY A 276 -26.95 4.67 -9.48
N PRO A 277 -26.41 5.23 -10.57
CA PRO A 277 -26.16 4.48 -11.79
C PRO A 277 -25.00 3.49 -11.61
N ILE A 278 -25.23 2.19 -11.88
CA ILE A 278 -24.20 1.15 -11.91
C ILE A 278 -23.91 0.78 -13.38
N THR A 279 -22.64 0.64 -13.75
CA THR A 279 -22.23 0.05 -15.04
C THR A 279 -21.07 -0.93 -14.85
N ILE A 280 -21.26 -2.17 -15.31
CA ILE A 280 -20.24 -3.22 -15.36
C ILE A 280 -19.67 -3.26 -16.78
N PHE A 281 -18.34 -3.32 -16.89
CA PHE A 281 -17.63 -3.59 -18.15
C PHE A 281 -17.01 -4.99 -18.12
N GLY A 282 -17.06 -5.69 -19.25
CA GLY A 282 -16.49 -7.02 -19.45
C GLY A 282 -15.98 -7.21 -20.88
N ASP A 283 -14.84 -7.87 -20.99
CA ASP A 283 -14.19 -8.31 -22.23
C ASP A 283 -14.88 -9.54 -22.84
N GLU A 284 -15.34 -10.48 -22.00
CA GLU A 284 -16.13 -11.63 -22.45
C GLU A 284 -17.48 -11.23 -23.07
N ARG A 285 -17.94 -12.01 -24.06
CA ARG A 285 -19.22 -11.79 -24.78
C ARG A 285 -20.46 -12.39 -24.09
N HIS A 286 -20.34 -12.78 -22.82
CA HIS A 286 -21.37 -13.54 -22.09
C HIS A 286 -21.75 -12.80 -20.80
N MET A 287 -23.03 -12.80 -20.44
CA MET A 287 -23.50 -12.26 -19.15
C MET A 287 -22.83 -12.99 -17.96
N PRO A 288 -22.57 -12.33 -16.82
CA PRO A 288 -21.84 -12.90 -15.69
C PRO A 288 -22.35 -14.28 -15.25
N TYR A 289 -21.44 -15.25 -15.22
CA TYR A 289 -21.73 -16.67 -15.00
C TYR A 289 -20.73 -17.31 -14.02
N GLU A 290 -21.14 -18.39 -13.38
CA GLU A 290 -20.27 -19.12 -12.46
C GLU A 290 -19.16 -19.87 -13.21
N ARG A 291 -17.90 -19.68 -12.80
CA ARG A 291 -16.73 -20.40 -13.36
C ARG A 291 -16.50 -21.82 -12.80
N PRO A 292 -16.81 -22.16 -11.52
CA PRO A 292 -16.57 -23.51 -11.00
C PRO A 292 -17.18 -24.70 -11.78
N PRO A 293 -18.31 -24.57 -12.49
CA PRO A 293 -18.85 -25.65 -13.32
C PRO A 293 -18.13 -25.90 -14.66
N LEU A 294 -17.14 -25.09 -15.05
CA LEU A 294 -16.47 -25.20 -16.35
C LEU A 294 -15.64 -26.49 -16.53
N THR A 295 -15.19 -27.09 -15.42
CA THR A 295 -14.33 -28.29 -15.39
C THR A 295 -15.00 -29.53 -14.80
N LYS A 296 -16.30 -29.45 -14.47
CA LYS A 296 -17.01 -30.52 -13.74
C LYS A 296 -17.89 -31.34 -14.69
N PRO A 297 -18.00 -32.67 -14.49
CA PRO A 297 -18.79 -33.54 -15.37
C PRO A 297 -20.28 -33.14 -15.35
N ARG A 298 -20.82 -32.79 -16.53
CA ARG A 298 -22.23 -32.37 -16.69
C ARG A 298 -23.03 -33.52 -17.31
N SER A 299 -23.93 -34.12 -16.53
CA SER A 299 -24.75 -35.26 -16.97
C SER A 299 -25.71 -34.90 -18.11
N GLY A 300 -25.31 -35.17 -19.34
CA GLY A 300 -26.12 -34.98 -20.54
C GLY A 300 -25.30 -35.11 -21.83
N THR A 301 -25.97 -35.33 -22.97
CA THR A 301 -25.33 -35.22 -24.28
C THR A 301 -24.86 -33.79 -24.55
N ALA A 302 -23.87 -33.62 -25.44
CA ALA A 302 -23.19 -32.34 -25.68
C ALA A 302 -24.05 -31.27 -26.39
N ALA A 303 -25.06 -30.75 -25.70
CA ALA A 303 -25.89 -29.62 -26.13
C ALA A 303 -26.44 -28.83 -24.92
N GLN A 304 -25.97 -27.58 -24.79
CA GLN A 304 -26.72 -26.48 -24.15
C GLN A 304 -27.26 -26.70 -22.71
N SER A 305 -26.49 -27.35 -21.83
CA SER A 305 -26.69 -27.13 -20.39
C SER A 305 -26.32 -25.67 -20.06
N LYS A 306 -27.34 -24.83 -19.86
CA LYS A 306 -27.21 -23.41 -19.49
C LYS A 306 -26.25 -23.29 -18.30
N LEU A 307 -25.34 -22.33 -18.32
CA LEU A 307 -24.53 -22.00 -17.14
C LEU A 307 -25.35 -21.09 -16.24
N ASP A 308 -25.18 -21.24 -14.94
CA ASP A 308 -25.89 -20.44 -13.95
C ASP A 308 -25.37 -18.99 -14.01
N THR A 309 -26.27 -18.10 -14.45
CA THR A 309 -26.00 -16.67 -14.56
C THR A 309 -26.16 -16.01 -13.21
N ILE A 310 -25.09 -15.38 -12.74
CA ILE A 310 -25.02 -14.61 -11.48
C ILE A 310 -25.88 -13.35 -11.59
N LEU A 311 -25.91 -12.79 -12.80
CA LEU A 311 -26.74 -11.68 -13.24
C LEU A 311 -27.15 -11.93 -14.71
N SER A 312 -28.39 -12.34 -14.96
CA SER A 312 -28.95 -12.45 -16.32
C SER A 312 -29.25 -11.08 -16.92
N GLY A 313 -29.58 -11.01 -18.23
CA GLY A 313 -30.02 -9.76 -18.87
C GLY A 313 -31.26 -9.19 -18.18
N ASP A 314 -32.30 -10.01 -18.03
CA ASP A 314 -33.56 -9.66 -17.37
C ASP A 314 -33.34 -9.18 -15.91
N GLN A 315 -32.39 -9.79 -15.19
CA GLN A 315 -32.02 -9.37 -13.83
C GLN A 315 -31.23 -8.05 -13.83
N ALA A 316 -30.36 -7.82 -14.81
CA ALA A 316 -29.64 -6.57 -14.95
C ALA A 316 -30.60 -5.40 -15.26
N GLU A 317 -31.55 -5.61 -16.17
CA GLU A 317 -32.61 -4.63 -16.47
C GLU A 317 -33.52 -4.36 -15.26
N ALA A 318 -34.01 -5.41 -14.59
CA ALA A 318 -34.86 -5.27 -13.40
C ALA A 318 -34.17 -4.61 -12.20
N LEU A 319 -32.83 -4.56 -12.19
CA LEU A 319 -32.01 -3.90 -11.18
C LEU A 319 -31.40 -2.56 -11.64
N ASP A 320 -31.71 -2.06 -12.84
CA ASP A 320 -31.02 -0.91 -13.48
C ASP A 320 -29.48 -1.01 -13.38
N ILE A 321 -28.93 -2.16 -13.76
CA ILE A 321 -27.49 -2.40 -13.87
C ILE A 321 -27.16 -2.49 -15.36
N LYS A 322 -26.33 -1.57 -15.86
CA LYS A 322 -25.85 -1.64 -17.25
C LYS A 322 -24.67 -2.59 -17.33
N VAL A 323 -24.64 -3.44 -18.36
CA VAL A 323 -23.55 -4.39 -18.59
C VAL A 323 -23.03 -4.22 -20.02
N GLY A 324 -21.83 -3.66 -20.16
CA GLY A 324 -21.09 -3.60 -21.42
C GLY A 324 -20.28 -4.88 -21.60
N LEU A 325 -20.71 -5.73 -22.53
CA LEU A 325 -19.99 -6.94 -22.95
C LEU A 325 -19.11 -6.63 -24.18
N CYS A 326 -17.98 -7.32 -24.30
CA CYS A 326 -16.93 -7.00 -25.28
C CYS A 326 -16.37 -5.57 -25.21
N GLU A 327 -16.49 -4.89 -24.06
CA GLU A 327 -16.04 -3.52 -23.85
C GLU A 327 -14.96 -3.50 -22.77
N THR A 328 -13.71 -3.72 -23.20
CA THR A 328 -12.53 -3.72 -22.32
C THR A 328 -12.21 -2.32 -21.84
N VAL A 329 -12.03 -2.11 -20.54
CA VAL A 329 -11.42 -0.89 -19.98
C VAL A 329 -9.91 -0.91 -20.23
N VAL A 330 -9.36 0.18 -20.77
CA VAL A 330 -7.95 0.30 -21.16
C VAL A 330 -7.16 1.34 -20.36
N SER A 331 -7.83 2.28 -19.69
CA SER A 331 -7.17 3.22 -18.76
C SER A 331 -8.09 3.65 -17.61
N ILE A 332 -7.48 4.12 -16.54
CA ILE A 332 -8.14 4.70 -15.36
C ILE A 332 -7.45 6.03 -15.05
N ASP A 333 -8.17 7.14 -15.16
CA ASP A 333 -7.71 8.46 -14.73
C ASP A 333 -8.32 8.80 -13.36
N ARG A 334 -7.48 8.68 -12.33
CA ARG A 334 -7.81 9.00 -10.93
C ARG A 334 -8.06 10.50 -10.71
N SER A 335 -7.44 11.36 -11.51
CA SER A 335 -7.51 12.81 -11.34
C SER A 335 -8.86 13.38 -11.76
N SER A 336 -9.37 12.95 -12.93
CA SER A 336 -10.75 13.26 -13.34
C SER A 336 -11.80 12.33 -12.74
N GLY A 337 -11.40 11.17 -12.21
CA GLY A 337 -12.32 10.13 -11.75
C GLY A 337 -13.06 9.49 -12.91
N SER A 338 -12.34 9.02 -13.93
CA SER A 338 -12.94 8.37 -15.10
C SER A 338 -12.16 7.15 -15.58
N VAL A 339 -12.85 6.24 -16.28
CA VAL A 339 -12.21 5.15 -17.04
C VAL A 339 -12.41 5.37 -18.53
N GLU A 340 -11.47 4.88 -19.34
CA GLU A 340 -11.57 4.85 -20.80
C GLU A 340 -11.65 3.41 -21.28
N THR A 341 -12.54 3.14 -22.23
CA THR A 341 -12.74 1.81 -22.82
C THR A 341 -12.06 1.70 -24.19
N ALA A 342 -11.95 0.48 -24.71
CA ALA A 342 -11.30 0.19 -25.99
C ALA A 342 -11.97 0.87 -27.20
N SER A 343 -13.25 1.25 -27.10
CA SER A 343 -13.94 2.09 -28.09
C SER A 343 -13.59 3.59 -28.00
N GLY A 344 -12.74 4.00 -27.04
CA GLY A 344 -12.39 5.40 -26.77
C GLY A 344 -13.43 6.16 -25.94
N ALA A 345 -14.47 5.49 -25.45
CA ALA A 345 -15.50 6.10 -24.62
C ALA A 345 -14.98 6.34 -23.19
N LYS A 346 -15.23 7.55 -22.65
CA LYS A 346 -14.84 7.91 -21.28
C LYS A 346 -16.05 7.91 -20.34
N HIS A 347 -15.92 7.21 -19.22
CA HIS A 347 -16.99 6.99 -18.25
C HIS A 347 -16.55 7.52 -16.87
N PRO A 348 -17.05 8.70 -16.44
CA PRO A 348 -16.74 9.23 -15.11
C PRO A 348 -17.47 8.46 -14.02
N TYR A 349 -16.85 8.36 -12.84
CA TYR A 349 -17.29 7.61 -11.66
C TYR A 349 -17.12 8.39 -10.36
N ASP A 350 -18.01 8.18 -9.40
CA ASP A 350 -17.82 8.54 -8.00
C ASP A 350 -17.13 7.42 -7.22
N ARG A 351 -17.33 6.16 -7.65
CA ARG A 351 -16.66 4.96 -7.15
C ARG A 351 -16.30 4.00 -8.28
N LEU A 352 -15.13 3.39 -8.19
CA LEU A 352 -14.65 2.36 -9.10
C LEU A 352 -14.44 1.05 -8.34
N ILE A 353 -14.84 -0.07 -8.94
CA ILE A 353 -14.54 -1.42 -8.45
C ILE A 353 -13.75 -2.17 -9.53
N ILE A 354 -12.56 -2.65 -9.20
CA ILE A 354 -11.72 -3.45 -10.10
C ILE A 354 -11.89 -4.93 -9.74
N SER A 355 -12.55 -5.68 -10.62
CA SER A 355 -12.89 -7.09 -10.47
C SER A 355 -12.44 -7.92 -11.70
N THR A 356 -11.32 -7.52 -12.30
CA THR A 356 -10.72 -8.12 -13.51
C THR A 356 -10.20 -9.55 -13.31
N GLY A 357 -10.11 -10.02 -12.06
CA GLY A 357 -9.74 -11.39 -11.70
C GLY A 357 -8.30 -11.74 -12.09
N GLY A 358 -8.14 -12.66 -13.03
CA GLY A 358 -6.84 -13.23 -13.38
C GLY A 358 -6.90 -14.18 -14.56
N ASN A 359 -5.77 -14.32 -15.26
CA ASN A 359 -5.63 -15.11 -16.49
C ASN A 359 -4.68 -16.31 -16.26
N PRO A 360 -4.84 -17.43 -16.99
CA PRO A 360 -3.92 -18.58 -16.90
C PRO A 360 -2.45 -18.17 -17.11
N ARG A 361 -1.55 -18.86 -16.42
CA ARG A 361 -0.12 -18.81 -16.77
C ARG A 361 0.13 -19.70 -17.98
N HIS A 362 1.02 -19.26 -18.86
CA HIS A 362 1.41 -19.98 -20.07
C HIS A 362 2.92 -20.19 -20.07
N LEU A 363 3.38 -21.35 -20.57
CA LEU A 363 4.80 -21.57 -20.85
C LEU A 363 5.20 -20.84 -22.15
N PRO A 364 6.20 -19.94 -22.14
CA PRO A 364 6.66 -19.24 -23.34
C PRO A 364 7.12 -20.22 -24.43
N GLY A 365 6.73 -19.97 -25.69
CA GLY A 365 7.15 -20.76 -26.85
C GLY A 365 6.52 -22.16 -26.98
N LEU A 366 5.66 -22.58 -26.05
CA LEU A 366 5.00 -23.89 -26.08
C LEU A 366 4.00 -24.03 -27.24
N SER A 367 3.10 -23.06 -27.40
CA SER A 367 2.15 -23.04 -28.51
C SER A 367 2.84 -22.54 -29.78
N ARG A 368 2.66 -23.29 -30.87
CA ARG A 368 3.15 -23.01 -32.23
C ARG A 368 2.00 -22.76 -33.22
N GLY A 369 0.76 -22.85 -32.74
CA GLY A 369 -0.46 -22.56 -33.50
C GLY A 369 -1.18 -23.81 -34.03
N TYR A 370 -0.76 -25.03 -33.67
CA TYR A 370 -1.47 -26.26 -34.10
C TYR A 370 -2.77 -26.50 -33.31
N SER A 371 -3.00 -25.75 -32.23
CA SER A 371 -4.23 -25.75 -31.41
C SER A 371 -4.42 -27.00 -30.55
N HIS A 372 -3.32 -27.68 -30.20
CA HIS A 372 -3.31 -28.82 -29.27
C HIS A 372 -3.02 -28.40 -27.83
N ILE A 373 -2.51 -27.16 -27.62
CA ILE A 373 -2.28 -26.57 -26.31
C ILE A 373 -3.51 -25.81 -25.82
N HIS A 374 -4.09 -26.24 -24.70
CA HIS A 374 -5.23 -25.62 -24.04
C HIS A 374 -4.87 -25.05 -22.66
N ALA A 375 -5.64 -24.06 -22.21
CA ALA A 375 -5.76 -23.64 -20.81
C ALA A 375 -7.24 -23.29 -20.57
N ILE A 376 -7.75 -23.29 -19.33
CA ILE A 376 -9.17 -23.01 -19.06
C ILE A 376 -9.34 -21.86 -18.08
N ARG A 377 -10.10 -20.83 -18.47
CA ARG A 377 -10.60 -19.78 -17.58
C ARG A 377 -12.02 -19.33 -17.92
N THR A 378 -12.37 -19.37 -19.19
CA THR A 378 -13.65 -18.91 -19.75
C THR A 378 -14.53 -20.07 -20.22
N ILE A 379 -15.82 -19.77 -20.39
CA ILE A 379 -16.80 -20.64 -21.06
C ILE A 379 -16.38 -21.07 -22.47
N ASP A 380 -15.60 -20.25 -23.18
CA ASP A 380 -15.15 -20.58 -24.54
C ASP A 380 -13.92 -21.47 -24.55
N ASP A 381 -13.02 -21.33 -23.57
CA ASP A 381 -11.92 -22.28 -23.37
C ASP A 381 -12.47 -23.68 -23.09
N ALA A 382 -13.48 -23.76 -22.20
CA ALA A 382 -14.16 -25.00 -21.84
C ALA A 382 -14.90 -25.62 -23.04
N ARG A 383 -15.51 -24.80 -23.91
CA ARG A 383 -16.08 -25.27 -25.20
C ARG A 383 -15.00 -25.80 -26.13
N ASN A 384 -13.90 -25.06 -26.30
CA ASN A 384 -12.83 -25.43 -27.23
C ASN A 384 -12.16 -26.73 -26.81
N LEU A 385 -11.80 -26.91 -25.53
CA LEU A 385 -11.33 -28.18 -25.01
C LEU A 385 -12.41 -29.27 -25.13
N GLY A 386 -13.67 -28.96 -24.83
CA GLY A 386 -14.80 -29.87 -24.95
C GLY A 386 -15.11 -30.33 -26.40
N PHE A 387 -14.62 -29.63 -27.42
CA PHE A 387 -14.58 -30.13 -28.80
C PHE A 387 -13.38 -31.05 -29.03
N SER A 388 -12.16 -30.61 -28.68
CA SER A 388 -10.93 -31.40 -28.87
C SER A 388 -10.97 -32.77 -28.17
N LEU A 389 -11.57 -32.84 -26.98
CA LEU A 389 -11.74 -34.07 -26.21
C LEU A 389 -12.69 -35.09 -26.87
N GLN A 390 -13.50 -34.72 -27.86
CA GLN A 390 -14.39 -35.67 -28.57
C GLN A 390 -13.62 -36.63 -29.48
N THR A 391 -12.39 -36.27 -29.86
CA THR A 391 -11.52 -37.06 -30.75
C THR A 391 -10.20 -37.48 -30.11
N ALA A 392 -9.83 -36.89 -28.97
CA ALA A 392 -8.64 -37.25 -28.23
C ALA A 392 -8.74 -38.67 -27.64
N LYS A 393 -7.63 -39.41 -27.72
CA LYS A 393 -7.42 -40.71 -27.09
C LYS A 393 -6.48 -40.61 -25.90
N ARG A 394 -5.54 -39.65 -25.92
CA ARG A 394 -4.63 -39.35 -24.83
C ARG A 394 -4.46 -37.84 -24.68
N ILE A 395 -4.48 -37.34 -23.45
CA ILE A 395 -4.10 -35.97 -23.10
C ILE A 395 -2.97 -35.93 -22.09
N PHE A 396 -2.19 -34.87 -22.15
CA PHE A 396 -1.31 -34.43 -21.08
C PHE A 396 -2.00 -33.34 -20.25
N VAL A 397 -1.75 -33.33 -18.95
CA VAL A 397 -2.16 -32.24 -18.04
C VAL A 397 -0.92 -31.77 -17.28
N LEU A 398 -0.59 -30.48 -17.38
CA LEU A 398 0.54 -29.89 -16.65
C LEU A 398 0.04 -29.09 -15.46
N GLY A 399 0.38 -29.53 -14.25
CA GLY A 399 -0.06 -28.99 -12.97
C GLY A 399 -1.07 -29.91 -12.28
N ALA A 400 -0.63 -30.60 -11.22
CA ALA A 400 -1.42 -31.48 -10.36
C ALA A 400 -2.16 -30.71 -9.24
N GLY A 401 -2.54 -29.46 -9.52
CA GLY A 401 -3.45 -28.67 -8.68
C GLY A 401 -4.92 -28.93 -9.03
N TRP A 402 -5.84 -28.35 -8.24
CA TRP A 402 -7.29 -28.52 -8.34
C TRP A 402 -7.84 -28.59 -9.77
N LEU A 403 -7.50 -27.60 -10.61
CA LEU A 403 -8.01 -27.49 -11.97
C LEU A 403 -7.55 -28.68 -12.85
N GLY A 404 -6.27 -29.04 -12.78
CA GLY A 404 -5.71 -30.13 -13.56
C GLY A 404 -6.25 -31.49 -13.12
N LEU A 405 -6.49 -31.68 -11.82
CA LEU A 405 -7.10 -32.89 -11.28
C LEU A 405 -8.59 -33.02 -11.67
N GLU A 406 -9.37 -31.93 -11.67
CA GLU A 406 -10.75 -31.98 -12.19
C GLU A 406 -10.79 -32.33 -13.69
N ILE A 407 -9.86 -31.77 -14.48
CA ILE A 407 -9.72 -32.08 -15.92
C ILE A 407 -9.30 -33.54 -16.14
N ALA A 408 -8.35 -34.05 -15.34
CA ALA A 408 -7.93 -35.45 -15.38
C ALA A 408 -9.10 -36.39 -15.06
N ALA A 409 -9.89 -36.09 -14.01
CA ALA A 409 -11.07 -36.89 -13.67
C ALA A 409 -12.14 -36.87 -14.78
N MET A 410 -12.40 -35.71 -15.38
CA MET A 410 -13.34 -35.56 -16.51
C MET A 410 -12.88 -36.36 -17.75
N ALA A 411 -11.58 -36.33 -18.06
CA ALA A 411 -11.02 -37.05 -19.20
C ALA A 411 -11.00 -38.58 -18.97
N ARG A 412 -10.59 -39.05 -17.79
CA ARG A 412 -10.67 -40.47 -17.41
C ARG A 412 -12.10 -40.99 -17.40
N GLY A 413 -13.06 -40.20 -16.88
CA GLY A 413 -14.49 -40.50 -16.94
C GLY A 413 -15.06 -40.58 -18.37
N SER A 414 -14.35 -40.00 -19.35
CA SER A 414 -14.66 -40.06 -20.78
C SER A 414 -13.91 -41.19 -21.52
N GLY A 415 -13.11 -42.01 -20.81
CA GLY A 415 -12.32 -43.11 -21.38
C GLY A 415 -11.00 -42.70 -22.06
N ILE A 416 -10.56 -41.46 -21.87
CA ILE A 416 -9.35 -40.89 -22.48
C ILE A 416 -8.14 -41.22 -21.59
N ASP A 417 -6.98 -41.59 -22.17
CA ASP A 417 -5.73 -41.75 -21.43
C ASP A 417 -5.22 -40.39 -20.91
N VAL A 418 -4.71 -40.37 -19.67
CA VAL A 418 -4.17 -39.15 -19.05
C VAL A 418 -2.80 -39.43 -18.49
N ASP A 419 -1.82 -38.60 -18.87
CA ASP A 419 -0.58 -38.39 -18.12
C ASP A 419 -0.65 -37.00 -17.44
N VAL A 420 -0.43 -36.95 -16.11
CA VAL A 420 -0.37 -35.69 -15.33
C VAL A 420 1.07 -35.42 -14.91
N PHE A 421 1.54 -34.19 -15.11
CA PHE A 421 2.91 -33.77 -14.82
C PHE A 421 2.92 -32.65 -13.77
N ASP A 422 3.81 -32.74 -12.78
CA ASP A 422 4.13 -31.62 -11.89
C ASP A 422 5.58 -31.73 -11.39
N ARG A 423 6.19 -30.59 -11.05
CA ARG A 423 7.50 -30.52 -10.40
C ARG A 423 7.45 -30.98 -8.94
N GLU A 424 6.27 -30.86 -8.34
CA GLU A 424 6.01 -31.16 -6.93
C GLU A 424 5.90 -32.68 -6.75
N THR A 425 6.29 -33.21 -5.60
CA THR A 425 6.30 -34.67 -5.35
C THR A 425 4.92 -35.28 -5.14
N TYR A 426 3.93 -34.48 -4.75
CA TYR A 426 2.54 -34.91 -4.54
C TYR A 426 1.53 -33.83 -5.01
N PRO A 427 0.27 -34.20 -5.36
CA PRO A 427 -0.72 -33.26 -5.86
C PRO A 427 -1.16 -32.21 -4.82
N CYS A 428 -1.53 -31.01 -5.28
CA CYS A 428 -1.97 -29.88 -4.45
C CYS A 428 -0.99 -29.40 -3.35
N SER A 429 0.31 -29.73 -3.40
CA SER A 429 1.35 -29.36 -2.41
C SER A 429 1.45 -27.87 -2.04
N ARG A 430 0.97 -26.97 -2.91
CA ARG A 430 0.91 -25.52 -2.65
C ARG A 430 -0.15 -25.10 -1.63
N VAL A 431 -1.00 -26.03 -1.19
CA VAL A 431 -2.24 -25.76 -0.43
C VAL A 431 -2.49 -26.84 0.63
N LEU A 432 -2.24 -28.11 0.31
CA LEU A 432 -2.55 -29.25 1.18
C LEU A 432 -1.27 -29.94 1.70
N PRO A 433 -1.28 -30.48 2.93
CA PRO A 433 -0.26 -31.42 3.39
C PRO A 433 -0.26 -32.75 2.62
N GLU A 434 0.89 -33.43 2.65
CA GLU A 434 1.21 -34.65 1.90
C GLU A 434 0.17 -35.78 2.08
N ASP A 435 -0.24 -36.09 3.33
CA ASP A 435 -1.27 -37.11 3.64
C ASP A 435 -2.59 -36.94 2.85
N VAL A 436 -2.94 -35.70 2.52
CA VAL A 436 -4.17 -35.35 1.78
C VAL A 436 -3.93 -35.42 0.28
N GLY A 437 -2.74 -34.98 -0.18
CA GLY A 437 -2.31 -35.07 -1.57
C GLY A 437 -2.18 -36.52 -2.04
N ASP A 438 -1.58 -37.39 -1.22
CA ASP A 438 -1.41 -38.82 -1.50
C ASP A 438 -2.74 -39.57 -1.59
N PHE A 439 -3.70 -39.25 -0.73
CA PHE A 439 -5.06 -39.81 -0.85
C PHE A 439 -5.70 -39.44 -2.20
N ILE A 440 -5.55 -38.18 -2.63
CA ILE A 440 -6.06 -37.72 -3.93
C ILE A 440 -5.30 -38.41 -5.07
N ALA A 441 -3.97 -38.53 -4.98
CA ALA A 441 -3.14 -39.22 -5.97
C ALA A 441 -3.58 -40.68 -6.14
N ALA A 442 -3.75 -41.42 -5.05
CA ALA A 442 -4.16 -42.83 -5.06
C ALA A 442 -5.50 -43.04 -5.80
N VAL A 443 -6.49 -42.19 -5.56
CA VAL A 443 -7.80 -42.26 -6.24
C VAL A 443 -7.67 -41.99 -7.74
N HIS A 444 -6.83 -41.04 -8.14
CA HIS A 444 -6.55 -40.79 -9.57
C HIS A 444 -5.80 -41.95 -10.23
N VAL A 445 -4.86 -42.59 -9.53
CA VAL A 445 -4.16 -43.80 -10.00
C VAL A 445 -5.12 -44.98 -10.16
N GLU A 446 -6.07 -45.18 -9.22
CA GLU A 446 -7.11 -46.21 -9.32
C GLU A 446 -7.99 -46.02 -10.58
N HIS A 447 -8.28 -44.77 -10.95
CA HIS A 447 -8.98 -44.42 -12.19
C HIS A 447 -8.08 -44.48 -13.45
N GLY A 448 -6.79 -44.79 -13.31
CA GLY A 448 -5.83 -44.98 -14.41
C GLY A 448 -5.18 -43.69 -14.91
N VAL A 449 -5.01 -42.68 -14.07
CA VAL A 449 -4.12 -41.53 -14.34
C VAL A 449 -2.66 -41.96 -14.18
N ASN A 450 -1.81 -41.56 -15.12
CA ASN A 450 -0.36 -41.78 -15.06
C ASN A 450 0.32 -40.52 -14.51
N PHE A 451 0.78 -40.53 -13.27
CA PHE A 451 1.48 -39.39 -12.68
C PHE A 451 2.98 -39.38 -13.00
N HIS A 452 3.50 -38.19 -13.28
CA HIS A 452 4.92 -37.85 -13.47
C HIS A 452 5.25 -36.68 -12.55
N LEU A 453 5.14 -36.95 -11.25
CA LEU A 453 5.41 -36.01 -10.16
C LEU A 453 6.92 -35.91 -9.90
N GLY A 454 7.38 -34.80 -9.33
CA GLY A 454 8.81 -34.52 -9.16
C GLY A 454 9.57 -34.25 -10.48
N SER A 455 8.87 -33.91 -11.58
CA SER A 455 9.48 -33.81 -12.91
C SER A 455 9.12 -32.52 -13.67
N GLU A 456 10.07 -31.97 -14.43
CA GLU A 456 9.85 -30.83 -15.33
C GLU A 456 10.02 -31.26 -16.81
N PRO A 457 8.98 -31.85 -17.43
CA PRO A 457 9.01 -32.26 -18.83
C PRO A 457 9.20 -31.09 -19.81
N ASN A 458 10.04 -31.30 -20.83
CA ASN A 458 10.09 -30.39 -21.98
C ASN A 458 9.00 -30.77 -23.00
N PHE A 459 8.04 -29.88 -23.22
CA PHE A 459 6.96 -30.07 -24.19
C PHE A 459 7.23 -29.41 -25.55
N VAL A 460 6.71 -30.02 -26.62
CA VAL A 460 6.75 -29.49 -27.99
C VAL A 460 5.38 -29.70 -28.65
N GLU A 461 4.73 -28.61 -29.10
CA GLU A 461 3.57 -28.73 -29.98
C GLU A 461 4.02 -29.16 -31.39
N CYS A 462 3.40 -30.21 -31.90
CA CYS A 462 3.64 -30.82 -33.21
C CYS A 462 2.37 -30.73 -34.08
N PRO A 463 2.46 -30.91 -35.41
CA PRO A 463 1.26 -30.89 -36.27
C PRO A 463 0.21 -31.95 -35.86
N ASP A 464 0.68 -33.07 -35.33
CA ASP A 464 -0.07 -34.29 -35.00
C ASP A 464 -0.32 -34.49 -33.50
N GLY A 465 -0.09 -33.47 -32.66
CA GLY A 465 -0.39 -33.49 -31.22
C GLY A 465 0.68 -32.78 -30.38
N VAL A 466 0.98 -33.32 -29.21
CA VAL A 466 2.01 -32.80 -28.29
C VAL A 466 2.99 -33.90 -27.90
N GLU A 467 4.28 -33.57 -27.96
CA GLU A 467 5.38 -34.43 -27.52
C GLU A 467 5.94 -33.91 -26.19
N ALA A 468 6.26 -34.82 -25.26
CA ALA A 468 6.81 -34.52 -23.94
C ALA A 468 8.06 -35.37 -23.69
N THR A 469 9.18 -34.72 -23.40
CA THR A 469 10.45 -35.39 -23.09
C THR A 469 10.72 -35.36 -21.58
N ILE A 470 10.85 -36.54 -20.97
CA ILE A 470 11.18 -36.75 -19.54
C ILE A 470 12.36 -37.71 -19.47
N ASP A 471 13.44 -37.33 -18.79
CA ASP A 471 14.66 -38.15 -18.59
C ASP A 471 15.20 -38.79 -19.89
N GLY A 472 15.14 -38.05 -21.00
CA GLY A 472 15.55 -38.50 -22.34
C GLY A 472 14.54 -39.38 -23.09
N ASN A 473 13.42 -39.77 -22.47
CA ASN A 473 12.35 -40.55 -23.08
C ASN A 473 11.24 -39.63 -23.63
N SER A 474 10.72 -39.91 -24.82
CA SER A 474 9.56 -39.21 -25.39
C SER A 474 8.24 -39.93 -25.07
N LYS A 475 7.22 -39.16 -24.72
CA LYS A 475 5.80 -39.53 -24.75
C LYS A 475 5.06 -38.62 -25.73
N ARG A 476 3.97 -39.12 -26.32
CA ARG A 476 3.06 -38.33 -27.18
C ARG A 476 1.61 -38.40 -26.69
N ALA A 477 0.89 -37.31 -26.87
CA ALA A 477 -0.55 -37.17 -26.64
C ALA A 477 -1.19 -36.36 -27.77
N ASP A 478 -2.52 -36.41 -27.88
CA ASP A 478 -3.26 -35.60 -28.84
C ASP A 478 -3.28 -34.12 -28.40
N LEU A 479 -3.40 -33.85 -27.09
CA LEU A 479 -3.55 -32.51 -26.50
C LEU A 479 -2.70 -32.34 -25.23
N LEU A 480 -2.41 -31.09 -24.85
CA LEU A 480 -1.88 -30.70 -23.54
C LEU A 480 -2.76 -29.61 -22.91
N VAL A 481 -3.21 -29.81 -21.68
CA VAL A 481 -3.94 -28.80 -20.90
C VAL A 481 -3.05 -28.23 -19.79
N SER A 482 -2.80 -26.92 -19.85
CA SER A 482 -1.91 -26.21 -18.92
C SER A 482 -2.72 -25.64 -17.74
N CYS A 483 -2.37 -26.07 -16.52
CA CYS A 483 -3.08 -25.80 -15.28
C CYS A 483 -2.16 -25.19 -14.19
N ILE A 484 -1.05 -24.57 -14.60
CA ILE A 484 0.03 -24.03 -13.76
C ILE A 484 -0.32 -22.72 -13.01
N GLY A 485 -1.58 -22.57 -12.58
CA GLY A 485 -2.11 -21.41 -11.86
C GLY A 485 -2.41 -20.19 -12.75
N ILE A 486 -2.66 -19.04 -12.11
CA ILE A 486 -3.01 -17.77 -12.77
C ILE A 486 -2.06 -16.61 -12.41
N TYR A 487 -2.09 -15.55 -13.21
CA TYR A 487 -1.64 -14.21 -12.85
C TYR A 487 -2.85 -13.35 -12.48
N ALA A 488 -2.69 -12.42 -11.52
CA ALA A 488 -3.72 -11.42 -11.24
C ALA A 488 -3.78 -10.37 -12.37
N ASN A 489 -4.98 -9.97 -12.78
CA ASN A 489 -5.18 -8.99 -13.87
C ASN A 489 -5.04 -7.53 -13.36
N ASP A 490 -3.93 -7.22 -12.68
CA ASP A 490 -3.68 -5.97 -11.96
C ASP A 490 -3.09 -4.83 -12.81
N HIS A 491 -2.76 -5.08 -14.08
CA HIS A 491 -2.07 -4.14 -14.98
C HIS A 491 -2.74 -2.76 -15.10
N LEU A 492 -4.07 -2.67 -15.16
CA LEU A 492 -4.79 -1.39 -15.20
C LEU A 492 -4.54 -0.55 -13.94
N ALA A 493 -4.47 -1.20 -12.77
CA ALA A 493 -4.23 -0.53 -11.50
C ALA A 493 -2.76 -0.09 -11.36
N ARG A 494 -1.80 -0.91 -11.83
CA ARG A 494 -0.39 -0.51 -11.95
C ARG A 494 -0.21 0.74 -12.80
N LEU A 495 -0.84 0.78 -13.98
CA LEU A 495 -0.80 1.94 -14.89
C LEU A 495 -1.51 3.18 -14.31
N ALA A 496 -2.48 3.00 -13.41
CA ALA A 496 -3.12 4.05 -12.63
C ALA A 496 -2.31 4.48 -11.38
N GLY A 497 -1.12 3.93 -11.14
CA GLY A 497 -0.31 4.22 -9.96
C GLY A 497 -0.94 3.77 -8.64
N LEU A 498 -1.69 2.67 -8.65
CA LEU A 498 -2.17 1.99 -7.45
C LEU A 498 -1.19 0.88 -7.04
N ASP A 499 -1.05 0.67 -5.73
CA ASP A 499 -0.11 -0.31 -5.18
C ASP A 499 -0.51 -1.74 -5.55
N CYS A 500 0.39 -2.47 -6.21
CA CYS A 500 0.11 -3.83 -6.68
C CYS A 500 1.33 -4.74 -6.51
N ASP A 501 1.15 -5.90 -5.87
CA ASP A 501 2.13 -6.96 -5.73
C ASP A 501 1.43 -8.31 -5.89
N ASN A 502 1.55 -8.91 -7.09
CA ASN A 502 0.83 -10.12 -7.51
C ASN A 502 -0.69 -10.03 -7.20
N GLY A 503 -1.32 -8.94 -7.63
CA GLY A 503 -2.64 -8.49 -7.21
C GLY A 503 -2.64 -7.04 -6.72
N ILE A 504 -3.79 -6.38 -6.80
CA ILE A 504 -4.01 -5.02 -6.31
C ILE A 504 -4.09 -5.05 -4.79
N LEU A 505 -3.26 -4.26 -4.11
CA LEU A 505 -3.23 -4.22 -2.65
C LEU A 505 -4.45 -3.45 -2.12
N THR A 506 -5.14 -4.06 -1.17
CA THR A 506 -6.33 -3.47 -0.54
C THR A 506 -6.33 -3.67 0.97
N ASP A 507 -7.19 -2.94 1.67
CA ASP A 507 -7.61 -3.32 3.03
C ASP A 507 -8.52 -4.57 3.02
N ARG A 508 -8.96 -4.99 4.21
CA ARG A 508 -9.91 -6.11 4.41
C ARG A 508 -11.29 -5.89 3.78
N ASN A 509 -11.66 -4.65 3.48
CA ASN A 509 -12.94 -4.27 2.89
C ASN A 509 -12.86 -4.16 1.35
N GLY A 510 -11.65 -4.20 0.78
CA GLY A 510 -11.38 -4.08 -0.65
C GLY A 510 -11.00 -2.67 -1.10
N ALA A 511 -10.84 -1.69 -0.20
CA ALA A 511 -10.41 -0.33 -0.55
C ALA A 511 -8.92 -0.29 -0.91
N THR A 512 -8.56 0.44 -1.97
CA THR A 512 -7.16 0.66 -2.39
C THR A 512 -6.57 1.91 -1.71
N SER A 513 -5.32 2.27 -2.05
CA SER A 513 -4.72 3.57 -1.68
C SER A 513 -5.39 4.79 -2.33
N ASP A 514 -6.33 4.60 -3.25
CA ASP A 514 -7.27 5.64 -3.67
C ASP A 514 -8.65 5.43 -3.01
N PRO A 515 -9.16 6.38 -2.20
CA PRO A 515 -10.42 6.21 -1.46
C PRO A 515 -11.68 6.20 -2.35
N LYS A 516 -11.55 6.43 -3.67
CA LYS A 516 -12.63 6.23 -4.65
C LYS A 516 -12.60 4.83 -5.28
N ILE A 517 -11.52 4.07 -5.13
CA ILE A 517 -11.27 2.82 -5.88
C ILE A 517 -11.16 1.61 -4.94
N PHE A 518 -11.88 0.56 -5.30
CA PHE A 518 -11.90 -0.73 -4.62
C PHE A 518 -11.41 -1.83 -5.58
N ALA A 519 -10.88 -2.95 -5.07
CA ALA A 519 -10.56 -4.14 -5.84
C ALA A 519 -11.02 -5.42 -5.13
N ILE A 520 -11.60 -6.37 -5.88
CA ILE A 520 -12.25 -7.59 -5.36
C ILE A 520 -12.14 -8.79 -6.30
N GLY A 521 -12.31 -10.01 -5.77
CA GLY A 521 -12.07 -11.28 -6.44
C GLY A 521 -10.58 -11.59 -6.60
N ASP A 522 -10.26 -12.50 -7.53
CA ASP A 522 -8.92 -13.06 -7.75
C ASP A 522 -7.81 -12.04 -8.10
N VAL A 523 -8.17 -10.77 -8.38
CA VAL A 523 -7.23 -9.66 -8.60
C VAL A 523 -6.81 -8.97 -7.30
N SER A 524 -7.64 -9.02 -6.26
CA SER A 524 -7.36 -8.35 -4.98
C SER A 524 -6.31 -9.10 -4.16
N ARG A 525 -5.49 -8.37 -3.42
CA ARG A 525 -4.60 -8.92 -2.41
C ARG A 525 -4.84 -8.16 -1.11
N GLN A 526 -5.71 -8.70 -0.28
CA GLN A 526 -6.20 -8.04 0.93
C GLN A 526 -5.17 -8.12 2.06
N ARG A 527 -4.83 -6.97 2.64
CA ARG A 527 -4.08 -6.85 3.89
C ARG A 527 -5.06 -6.85 5.07
N ASP A 528 -4.76 -7.66 6.08
CA ASP A 528 -5.36 -7.62 7.41
C ASP A 528 -4.28 -7.82 8.49
N ALA A 529 -4.64 -7.73 9.77
CA ALA A 529 -3.68 -7.87 10.88
C ALA A 529 -3.01 -9.26 10.99
N ARG A 530 -3.54 -10.28 10.31
CA ARG A 530 -2.93 -11.62 10.21
C ARG A 530 -2.03 -11.75 8.97
N HIS A 531 -2.36 -11.01 7.92
CA HIS A 531 -1.68 -11.02 6.61
C HIS A 531 -1.24 -9.60 6.22
N PRO A 532 -0.31 -8.95 6.96
CA PRO A 532 0.09 -7.56 6.68
C PRO A 532 0.77 -7.41 5.31
N GLN A 533 1.41 -8.46 4.80
CA GLN A 533 1.95 -8.50 3.44
C GLN A 533 0.86 -8.65 2.36
N GLY A 534 -0.34 -9.07 2.76
CA GLY A 534 -1.50 -9.26 1.90
C GLY A 534 -1.69 -10.70 1.42
N LEU A 535 -2.93 -11.19 1.47
CA LEU A 535 -3.35 -12.52 1.01
C LEU A 535 -4.24 -12.41 -0.23
N ARG A 536 -4.06 -13.31 -1.20
CA ARG A 536 -4.89 -13.40 -2.41
C ARG A 536 -5.57 -14.76 -2.48
N LEU A 537 -6.90 -14.77 -2.42
CA LEU A 537 -7.72 -16.00 -2.35
C LEU A 537 -8.49 -16.21 -3.66
N GLU A 538 -8.04 -17.20 -4.43
CA GLU A 538 -8.60 -17.60 -5.73
C GLU A 538 -9.82 -18.52 -5.56
N SER A 539 -10.84 -18.09 -4.82
CA SER A 539 -12.03 -18.90 -4.52
C SER A 539 -13.36 -18.21 -4.80
N TRP A 540 -14.35 -19.01 -5.21
CA TRP A 540 -15.73 -18.57 -5.41
C TRP A 540 -16.31 -17.89 -4.18
N GLN A 541 -16.11 -18.45 -2.98
CA GLN A 541 -16.61 -17.86 -1.73
C GLN A 541 -15.98 -16.49 -1.48
N ASN A 542 -14.65 -16.37 -1.62
CA ASN A 542 -13.95 -15.10 -1.42
C ASN A 542 -14.47 -14.01 -2.37
N ALA A 543 -14.70 -14.35 -3.65
CA ALA A 543 -15.26 -13.43 -4.63
C ALA A 543 -16.68 -12.93 -4.26
N ASN A 544 -17.52 -13.78 -3.65
CA ASN A 544 -18.85 -13.38 -3.16
C ASN A 544 -18.75 -12.52 -1.89
N GLU A 545 -17.91 -12.90 -0.92
CA GLU A 545 -17.74 -12.17 0.33
C GLU A 545 -17.14 -10.77 0.16
N GLN A 546 -16.06 -10.67 -0.60
CA GLN A 546 -15.39 -9.38 -0.87
C GLN A 546 -16.33 -8.42 -1.59
N ALA A 547 -17.16 -8.91 -2.50
CA ALA A 547 -18.21 -8.13 -3.15
C ALA A 547 -19.19 -7.53 -2.13
N GLY A 548 -19.63 -8.33 -1.15
CA GLY A 548 -20.46 -7.87 -0.03
C GLY A 548 -19.74 -6.85 0.87
N ARG A 549 -18.49 -7.12 1.28
CA ARG A 549 -17.68 -6.22 2.12
C ARG A 549 -17.45 -4.87 1.44
N ALA A 550 -17.07 -4.87 0.16
CA ALA A 550 -16.85 -3.66 -0.63
C ALA A 550 -18.16 -2.89 -0.86
N ALA A 551 -19.28 -3.56 -1.14
CA ALA A 551 -20.57 -2.90 -1.28
C ALA A 551 -21.01 -2.19 0.02
N ARG A 552 -20.80 -2.83 1.19
CA ARG A 552 -21.06 -2.19 2.49
C ARG A 552 -20.12 -1.01 2.76
N ALA A 553 -18.84 -1.14 2.44
CA ALA A 553 -17.86 -0.05 2.60
C ALA A 553 -18.17 1.16 1.70
N ILE A 554 -18.55 0.92 0.43
CA ILE A 554 -18.99 1.96 -0.51
C ILE A 554 -20.22 2.69 -0.01
N MET A 555 -21.19 1.96 0.58
CA MET A 555 -22.40 2.54 1.14
C MET A 555 -22.18 3.26 2.48
N GLY A 556 -21.05 3.04 3.16
CA GLY A 556 -20.76 3.60 4.49
C GLY A 556 -21.40 2.81 5.64
N LEU A 557 -21.65 1.51 5.45
CA LEU A 557 -22.32 0.64 6.42
C LEU A 557 -21.33 -0.16 7.26
N GLU A 558 -21.72 -0.45 8.50
CA GLU A 558 -20.99 -1.35 9.42
C GLU A 558 -20.71 -2.71 8.76
N GLN A 559 -19.52 -3.28 8.98
CA GLN A 559 -19.12 -4.53 8.34
C GLN A 559 -19.70 -5.77 9.03
N ALA A 560 -20.02 -6.79 8.25
CA ALA A 560 -20.41 -8.10 8.79
C ALA A 560 -19.17 -8.88 9.29
N PRO A 561 -19.34 -9.81 10.25
CA PRO A 561 -18.28 -10.75 10.63
C PRO A 561 -17.71 -11.49 9.41
N VAL A 562 -16.40 -11.74 9.42
CA VAL A 562 -15.71 -12.46 8.34
C VAL A 562 -15.94 -13.96 8.52
N ALA A 563 -16.47 -14.61 7.47
CA ALA A 563 -16.65 -16.05 7.47
C ALA A 563 -15.30 -16.76 7.37
N ALA A 564 -15.21 -17.98 7.90
CA ALA A 564 -14.02 -18.79 7.70
C ALA A 564 -13.89 -19.13 6.20
N PRO A 565 -12.71 -18.95 5.57
CA PRO A 565 -12.50 -19.35 4.19
C PRO A 565 -12.92 -20.81 4.00
N SER A 566 -13.69 -21.08 2.94
CA SER A 566 -13.97 -22.46 2.52
C SER A 566 -13.78 -22.61 1.01
N PHE A 567 -13.49 -23.84 0.62
CA PHE A 567 -13.19 -24.23 -0.74
C PHE A 567 -13.73 -25.63 -1.00
N TRP A 568 -14.04 -25.94 -2.26
CA TRP A 568 -14.35 -27.31 -2.67
C TRP A 568 -13.83 -27.61 -4.07
N SER A 569 -13.55 -28.88 -4.31
CA SER A 569 -13.30 -29.45 -5.65
C SER A 569 -14.12 -30.73 -5.78
N ASP A 570 -14.65 -30.97 -6.98
CA ASP A 570 -15.49 -32.14 -7.27
C ASP A 570 -14.73 -33.01 -8.30
N GLN A 571 -14.23 -34.18 -7.86
CA GLN A 571 -13.37 -35.07 -8.65
C GLN A 571 -13.90 -36.50 -8.55
N TYR A 572 -14.28 -37.12 -9.68
CA TYR A 572 -15.04 -38.38 -9.70
C TYR A 572 -16.31 -38.28 -8.83
N ASP A 573 -16.52 -39.15 -7.85
CA ASP A 573 -17.58 -39.06 -6.84
C ASP A 573 -17.11 -38.38 -5.52
N LEU A 574 -15.89 -37.84 -5.49
CA LEU A 574 -15.33 -37.15 -4.33
C LEU A 574 -15.64 -35.65 -4.38
N ARG A 575 -16.44 -35.19 -3.41
CA ARG A 575 -16.48 -33.78 -3.03
C ARG A 575 -15.43 -33.53 -1.95
N ILE A 576 -14.29 -32.98 -2.35
CA ILE A 576 -13.22 -32.52 -1.46
C ILE A 576 -13.64 -31.16 -0.91
N GLN A 577 -13.60 -30.96 0.41
CA GLN A 577 -14.02 -29.70 1.04
C GLN A 577 -13.01 -29.25 2.10
N ILE A 578 -12.69 -27.96 2.10
CA ILE A 578 -11.79 -27.31 3.07
C ILE A 578 -12.58 -26.24 3.83
N ALA A 579 -12.36 -26.10 5.14
CA ALA A 579 -12.78 -24.94 5.92
C ALA A 579 -11.66 -24.48 6.85
N GLY A 580 -11.41 -23.17 6.90
CA GLY A 580 -10.17 -22.58 7.42
C GLY A 580 -9.21 -22.19 6.30
N LEU A 581 -8.10 -21.54 6.64
CA LEU A 581 -7.02 -21.26 5.67
C LEU A 581 -6.04 -22.44 5.68
N PRO A 582 -5.90 -23.21 4.59
CA PRO A 582 -5.04 -24.39 4.57
C PRO A 582 -3.56 -24.01 4.40
N ASP A 583 -2.70 -24.76 5.09
CA ASP A 583 -1.23 -24.65 5.06
C ASP A 583 -0.64 -26.05 4.76
N PRO A 584 0.21 -26.20 3.73
CA PRO A 584 0.82 -27.49 3.39
C PRO A 584 1.85 -28.00 4.41
N HIS A 585 2.30 -27.16 5.35
CA HIS A 585 3.22 -27.56 6.42
C HIS A 585 2.50 -27.84 7.76
N ALA A 586 1.17 -27.81 7.79
CA ALA A 586 0.39 -27.96 9.01
C ALA A 586 0.45 -29.37 9.61
N ILE A 587 0.71 -29.43 10.91
CA ILE A 587 0.79 -30.70 11.66
C ILE A 587 -0.61 -31.29 11.84
N LEU A 588 -0.81 -32.48 11.28
CA LEU A 588 -2.02 -33.29 11.43
C LEU A 588 -2.32 -33.60 12.90
N LYS A 589 -3.54 -33.29 13.36
CA LYS A 589 -4.01 -33.53 14.73
C LYS A 589 -4.80 -34.84 14.85
N SER A 590 -5.67 -35.14 13.88
CA SER A 590 -6.41 -36.42 13.78
C SER A 590 -7.02 -36.64 12.40
N VAL A 591 -7.44 -37.88 12.12
CA VAL A 591 -8.22 -38.26 10.91
C VAL A 591 -9.43 -39.10 11.33
N ASP A 592 -10.64 -38.71 10.89
CA ASP A 592 -11.87 -39.46 11.17
C ASP A 592 -12.37 -40.26 9.94
N GLY A 593 -11.98 -41.53 9.82
CA GLY A 593 -12.67 -42.57 9.02
C GLY A 593 -12.21 -42.79 7.58
N ASP A 594 -11.65 -43.97 7.32
CA ASP A 594 -10.78 -44.34 6.18
C ASP A 594 -11.32 -44.02 4.77
N ALA A 595 -12.54 -44.45 4.43
CA ALA A 595 -13.09 -44.32 3.07
C ALA A 595 -13.72 -42.94 2.77
N LYS A 596 -13.86 -42.09 3.80
CA LYS A 596 -14.36 -40.71 3.69
C LYS A 596 -13.62 -39.86 4.73
N PRO A 597 -12.31 -39.65 4.59
CA PRO A 597 -11.49 -39.07 5.65
C PRO A 597 -11.89 -37.63 5.95
N LEU A 598 -11.65 -37.26 7.20
CA LEU A 598 -11.78 -35.90 7.72
C LEU A 598 -10.50 -35.60 8.50
N TRP A 599 -9.51 -35.02 7.84
CA TRP A 599 -8.28 -34.56 8.45
C TRP A 599 -8.53 -33.28 9.23
N ARG A 600 -7.93 -33.20 10.43
CA ARG A 600 -8.01 -32.04 11.31
C ARG A 600 -6.62 -31.49 11.56
N PHE A 601 -6.43 -30.21 11.25
CA PHE A 601 -5.21 -29.45 11.53
C PHE A 601 -5.52 -28.46 12.68
N GLU A 602 -4.69 -27.43 12.86
CA GLU A 602 -4.92 -26.41 13.88
C GLU A 602 -6.02 -25.42 13.44
N ASP A 603 -5.74 -24.65 12.38
CA ASP A 603 -6.62 -23.57 11.88
C ASP A 603 -7.51 -23.96 10.68
N PHE A 604 -7.47 -25.23 10.25
CA PHE A 604 -8.33 -25.74 9.19
C PHE A 604 -8.64 -27.24 9.29
N ILE A 605 -9.60 -27.68 8.49
CA ILE A 605 -9.95 -29.09 8.28
C ILE A 605 -10.13 -29.39 6.79
N VAL A 606 -9.94 -30.65 6.40
CA VAL A 606 -10.23 -31.15 5.03
C VAL A 606 -11.08 -32.41 5.13
N GLY A 607 -12.20 -32.45 4.40
CA GLY A 607 -13.17 -33.55 4.45
C GLY A 607 -13.59 -34.06 3.07
N ILE A 608 -13.53 -35.37 2.88
CA ILE A 608 -13.97 -36.05 1.65
C ILE A 608 -15.41 -36.52 1.82
N ASN A 609 -16.34 -35.91 1.07
CA ASN A 609 -17.78 -36.19 1.17
C ASN A 609 -18.34 -35.99 2.61
N ARG A 610 -17.86 -34.94 3.31
CA ARG A 610 -18.21 -34.55 4.70
C ARG A 610 -18.89 -33.16 4.83
N PRO A 611 -19.96 -32.85 4.08
CA PRO A 611 -20.51 -31.50 4.00
C PRO A 611 -21.13 -30.96 5.30
N LYS A 612 -21.54 -31.83 6.24
CA LYS A 612 -22.13 -31.39 7.52
C LYS A 612 -21.04 -31.01 8.50
N GLU A 613 -20.04 -31.85 8.60
CA GLU A 613 -18.89 -31.76 9.51
C GLU A 613 -18.02 -30.56 9.14
N VAL A 614 -17.79 -30.34 7.84
CA VAL A 614 -17.04 -29.17 7.35
C VAL A 614 -17.79 -27.86 7.62
N ARG A 615 -19.10 -27.80 7.32
CA ARG A 615 -19.93 -26.61 7.62
C ARG A 615 -20.01 -26.30 9.13
N GLN A 616 -19.99 -27.32 9.99
CA GLN A 616 -19.99 -27.13 11.44
C GLN A 616 -18.68 -26.52 11.99
N TYR A 617 -17.57 -26.60 11.24
CA TYR A 617 -16.32 -25.95 11.62
C TYR A 617 -16.31 -24.46 11.24
N SER A 618 -16.77 -24.11 10.03
CA SER A 618 -16.89 -22.70 9.59
C SER A 618 -17.70 -21.85 10.57
N LEU A 619 -18.89 -22.32 10.96
CA LEU A 619 -19.78 -21.62 11.89
C LEU A 619 -19.19 -21.44 13.30
N LYS A 620 -18.29 -22.33 13.73
CA LYS A 620 -17.59 -22.22 15.02
C LYS A 620 -16.44 -21.23 14.97
N SER A 621 -15.65 -21.27 13.90
CA SER A 621 -14.52 -20.36 13.69
C SER A 621 -15.00 -18.92 13.42
N GLU A 622 -16.12 -18.73 12.72
CA GLU A 622 -16.89 -17.47 12.66
C GLU A 622 -17.19 -16.90 14.05
N SER A 623 -17.69 -17.73 14.96
CA SER A 623 -18.08 -17.33 16.32
C SER A 623 -16.88 -16.91 17.19
N GLN A 624 -15.66 -17.39 16.87
CA GLN A 624 -14.44 -17.10 17.64
C GLN A 624 -13.64 -15.92 17.09
N GLN A 625 -13.75 -15.58 15.80
CA GLN A 625 -13.04 -14.44 15.21
C GLN A 625 -13.58 -13.06 15.64
N VAL A 626 -14.76 -13.00 16.27
CA VAL A 626 -15.34 -11.74 16.78
C VAL A 626 -14.61 -11.22 18.03
N GLU A 627 -13.91 -12.08 18.78
CA GLU A 627 -13.35 -11.72 20.10
C GLU A 627 -11.88 -11.23 20.06
N THR A 628 -11.23 -11.13 18.89
CA THR A 628 -9.80 -10.76 18.80
C THR A 628 -9.49 -9.72 17.73
N THR A 629 -8.74 -8.67 18.10
CA THR A 629 -8.20 -7.66 17.18
C THR A 629 -6.87 -7.11 17.72
N PRO A 630 -5.72 -7.43 17.10
CA PRO A 630 -4.42 -6.85 17.42
C PRO A 630 -4.12 -5.57 16.64
N THR A 631 -3.34 -4.66 17.22
CA THR A 631 -2.84 -3.41 16.61
C THR A 631 -1.39 -3.57 16.11
N ALA A 632 -1.06 -2.97 14.96
CA ALA A 632 0.30 -2.81 14.44
C ALA A 632 0.36 -1.77 13.30
N GLU A 633 1.37 -0.90 13.26
CA GLU A 633 1.75 -0.09 12.08
C GLU A 633 3.25 0.35 12.14
N PRO A 634 3.86 1.13 11.20
CA PRO A 634 4.83 0.57 10.23
C PRO A 634 6.18 1.34 10.16
N VAL A 635 6.93 1.25 9.03
CA VAL A 635 7.34 2.34 8.08
C VAL A 635 8.33 1.76 7.02
N ALA A 636 8.62 2.48 5.91
CA ALA A 636 9.62 2.17 4.86
C ALA A 636 10.02 3.43 4.01
N GLY A 637 11.30 3.62 3.58
CA GLY A 637 11.71 4.48 2.43
C GLY A 637 13.23 4.73 2.16
N THR A 638 13.78 4.32 0.99
CA THR A 638 15.25 4.25 0.63
C THR A 638 15.80 5.27 -0.41
N SER A 639 17.14 5.35 -0.56
CA SER A 639 17.98 5.38 -1.82
C SER A 639 19.49 5.50 -1.40
N GLY A 640 20.61 5.51 -2.14
CA GLY A 640 21.05 5.36 -3.55
C GLY A 640 22.25 6.29 -3.93
N VAL A 641 23.34 5.80 -4.59
CA VAL A 641 24.33 6.47 -5.56
C VAL A 641 25.81 5.93 -5.55
N ALA A 642 26.38 5.49 -6.69
CA ALA A 642 27.46 4.47 -6.87
C ALA A 642 29.00 4.83 -6.81
N GLY A 643 29.90 3.80 -6.82
CA GLY A 643 31.39 3.87 -6.77
C GLY A 643 32.15 2.58 -7.22
N THR A 644 33.48 2.66 -7.49
CA THR A 644 34.26 1.71 -8.34
C THR A 644 35.22 0.71 -7.63
N THR A 645 35.79 -0.27 -8.39
CA THR A 645 36.40 -1.53 -7.89
C THR A 645 37.85 -1.80 -8.37
N GLU A 646 38.74 -2.28 -7.48
CA GLU A 646 39.97 -3.04 -7.79
C GLU A 646 40.09 -4.33 -6.94
N THR A 647 40.94 -5.30 -7.33
CA THR A 647 40.95 -6.65 -6.72
C THR A 647 42.36 -7.23 -6.57
N TYR A 648 42.69 -7.69 -5.35
CA TYR A 648 43.88 -8.51 -5.03
C TYR A 648 43.48 -9.63 -4.06
N ALA A 649 44.34 -10.64 -3.85
CA ALA A 649 43.97 -11.86 -3.11
C ALA A 649 45.01 -12.27 -2.05
N THR A 650 44.52 -12.72 -0.90
CA THR A 650 45.26 -13.40 0.17
C THR A 650 44.49 -14.66 0.62
N GLU A 651 45.11 -15.47 1.48
CA GLU A 651 44.70 -16.87 1.67
C GLU A 651 43.37 -17.04 2.46
N ASN A 652 42.58 -18.03 2.05
CA ASN A 652 41.33 -18.51 2.68
C ASN A 652 40.12 -17.56 2.79
N ARG A 653 40.14 -16.37 2.19
CA ARG A 653 38.93 -15.68 1.67
C ARG A 653 39.36 -14.67 0.61
N ARG A 654 38.80 -14.76 -0.61
CA ARG A 654 38.95 -13.66 -1.58
C ARG A 654 38.16 -12.45 -1.06
N ILE A 655 38.88 -11.35 -0.83
CA ILE A 655 38.34 -10.06 -0.39
C ILE A 655 38.77 -9.04 -1.43
N THR A 656 37.82 -8.28 -1.95
CA THR A 656 38.04 -7.24 -2.94
C THR A 656 38.18 -5.88 -2.22
N ARG A 657 39.14 -5.02 -2.63
CA ARG A 657 39.40 -3.71 -2.01
C ARG A 657 38.92 -2.59 -2.95
N LEU A 658 37.80 -1.96 -2.61
CA LEU A 658 37.13 -0.96 -3.45
C LEU A 658 37.56 0.44 -3.03
N VAL A 659 37.89 1.33 -3.97
CA VAL A 659 38.29 2.70 -3.63
C VAL A 659 37.03 3.55 -3.43
N LEU A 660 36.84 4.05 -2.22
CA LEU A 660 35.69 4.92 -1.88
C LEU A 660 35.94 6.39 -2.25
N GLY A 661 37.18 6.85 -2.08
CA GLY A 661 37.58 8.24 -2.32
C GLY A 661 38.75 8.66 -1.44
N GLY A 662 39.00 9.97 -1.37
CA GLY A 662 39.98 10.58 -0.47
C GLY A 662 39.46 10.64 0.97
N ARG A 663 40.35 10.65 1.96
CA ARG A 663 39.99 10.76 3.40
C ARG A 663 39.32 12.10 3.77
N ASP A 664 39.52 13.12 2.94
CA ASP A 664 38.85 14.42 3.00
C ASP A 664 37.40 14.38 2.48
N MET A 665 36.92 13.24 1.96
CA MET A 665 35.52 13.08 1.53
C MET A 665 34.50 13.04 2.68
N LEU A 666 34.93 13.09 3.94
CA LEU A 666 34.06 13.07 5.12
C LEU A 666 34.60 14.01 6.22
N GLU A 667 33.76 14.93 6.66
CA GLU A 667 33.99 15.68 7.91
C GLU A 667 33.75 14.78 9.14
N ASP A 668 34.27 15.18 10.31
CA ASP A 668 34.09 14.42 11.55
C ASP A 668 32.63 14.49 12.02
N GLY A 669 32.00 13.33 12.24
CA GLY A 669 30.57 13.21 12.51
C GLY A 669 29.68 13.33 11.26
N GLU A 670 30.24 13.35 10.06
CA GLU A 670 29.46 13.28 8.83
C GLU A 670 29.02 11.83 8.52
N ILE A 671 27.77 11.68 8.06
CA ILE A 671 27.32 10.48 7.33
C ILE A 671 27.17 10.84 5.86
N ARG A 672 27.76 10.04 4.95
CA ARG A 672 27.64 10.22 3.51
C ARG A 672 27.14 8.95 2.83
N ARG A 673 26.16 9.12 1.94
CA ARG A 673 25.53 8.02 1.21
C ARG A 673 26.38 7.61 0.01
N VAL A 674 26.86 6.37 0.01
CA VAL A 674 27.73 5.81 -1.03
C VAL A 674 27.27 4.39 -1.36
N ALA A 675 26.62 4.22 -2.49
CA ALA A 675 26.43 2.92 -3.12
C ALA A 675 27.65 2.48 -3.91
N ILE A 676 27.67 1.19 -4.24
CA ILE A 676 28.75 0.49 -4.91
C ILE A 676 28.12 -0.66 -5.70
N ASP A 677 28.48 -0.82 -6.98
CA ASP A 677 27.80 -1.72 -7.91
C ASP A 677 27.81 -3.20 -7.47
N SER A 678 28.81 -3.60 -6.68
CA SER A 678 28.99 -4.96 -6.14
C SER A 678 28.40 -5.17 -4.74
N VAL A 679 27.80 -4.15 -4.11
CA VAL A 679 27.42 -4.16 -2.68
C VAL A 679 26.01 -3.62 -2.41
N GLY A 680 25.50 -2.70 -3.23
CA GLY A 680 24.29 -1.93 -2.92
C GLY A 680 24.62 -0.57 -2.31
N THR A 681 23.70 0.03 -1.56
CA THR A 681 23.91 1.36 -0.92
C THR A 681 24.45 1.23 0.49
N LEU A 682 25.51 1.98 0.82
CA LEU A 682 26.10 2.07 2.15
C LEU A 682 25.98 3.49 2.73
N ALA A 683 25.82 3.58 4.04
CA ALA A 683 26.09 4.78 4.81
C ALA A 683 27.56 4.73 5.24
N LEU A 684 28.37 5.67 4.74
CA LEU A 684 29.77 5.83 5.11
C LEU A 684 29.87 6.89 6.21
N VAL A 685 30.42 6.51 7.37
CA VAL A 685 30.49 7.34 8.57
C VAL A 685 31.93 7.61 8.95
N ARG A 686 32.22 8.84 9.41
CA ARG A 686 33.48 9.16 10.08
C ARG A 686 33.24 9.55 11.53
N GLN A 687 34.08 9.04 12.44
CA GLN A 687 34.13 9.49 13.84
C GLN A 687 35.58 9.56 14.32
N GLY A 688 36.09 10.76 14.55
CA GLY A 688 37.49 11.07 14.82
C GLY A 688 38.41 10.63 13.67
N GLU A 689 39.23 9.62 13.95
CA GLU A 689 40.15 8.98 12.99
C GLU A 689 39.58 7.71 12.36
N ASN A 690 38.45 7.20 12.86
CA ASN A 690 37.81 5.97 12.39
C ASN A 690 36.82 6.24 11.24
N TYR A 691 36.70 5.26 10.34
CA TYR A 691 35.74 5.24 9.25
C TYR A 691 34.96 3.92 9.27
N TYR A 692 33.65 3.98 9.07
CA TYR A 692 32.76 2.82 9.14
C TYR A 692 31.84 2.80 7.93
N ALA A 693 31.50 1.60 7.43
CA ALA A 693 30.54 1.43 6.36
C ALA A 693 29.49 0.39 6.76
N ILE A 694 28.21 0.75 6.63
CA ILE A 694 27.06 -0.07 6.99
C ILE A 694 26.04 -0.01 5.85
N GLU A 695 25.26 -1.06 5.61
CA GLU A 695 24.19 -1.01 4.60
C GLU A 695 23.24 0.16 4.91
N ASP A 696 23.05 1.06 3.95
CA ASP A 696 22.25 2.28 4.13
C ASP A 696 20.77 1.95 4.35
N ARG A 697 20.32 0.81 3.84
CA ARG A 697 18.96 0.34 4.05
C ARG A 697 18.83 -0.29 5.43
N CYS A 698 18.03 0.34 6.29
CA CYS A 698 17.69 -0.20 7.60
C CYS A 698 17.10 -1.63 7.46
N PRO A 699 17.51 -2.60 8.30
CA PRO A 699 17.04 -3.98 8.20
C PRO A 699 15.62 -4.21 8.74
N HIS A 700 15.08 -3.28 9.55
CA HIS A 700 13.68 -3.32 10.02
C HIS A 700 12.68 -2.90 8.94
N ALA A 701 13.04 -1.83 8.23
CA ALA A 701 12.15 -0.99 7.44
C ALA A 701 12.99 -0.40 6.32
N ASP A 702 12.40 -0.09 5.16
CA ASP A 702 13.14 0.39 3.98
C ASP A 702 13.84 1.76 4.17
N ALA A 703 13.92 2.33 5.38
CA ALA A 703 14.50 3.64 5.70
C ALA A 703 15.99 3.75 5.34
N SER A 704 16.43 4.92 4.85
CA SER A 704 17.85 5.28 4.65
C SER A 704 18.51 5.69 5.97
N LEU A 705 19.61 5.04 6.36
CA LEU A 705 20.36 5.32 7.58
C LEU A 705 21.26 6.55 7.45
N SER A 706 21.74 6.90 6.25
CA SER A 706 22.49 8.14 6.01
C SER A 706 21.65 9.42 6.05
N GLU A 707 20.32 9.29 6.07
CA GLU A 707 19.40 10.40 6.42
C GLU A 707 19.18 10.50 7.95
N GLY A 708 19.81 9.61 8.73
CA GLY A 708 19.82 9.56 10.19
C GLY A 708 20.88 10.43 10.86
N PHE A 709 21.33 10.00 12.04
CA PHE A 709 22.36 10.67 12.84
C PHE A 709 23.21 9.67 13.62
N ILE A 710 24.32 10.13 14.19
CA ILE A 710 25.27 9.31 14.95
C ILE A 710 25.12 9.59 16.45
N GLU A 711 25.02 8.54 17.27
CA GLU A 711 25.17 8.64 18.73
C GLU A 711 26.17 7.58 19.21
N GLU A 712 27.31 8.03 19.76
CA GLU A 712 28.48 7.18 20.03
C GLU A 712 28.89 6.39 18.76
N GLU A 713 29.37 5.15 18.88
CA GLU A 713 29.70 4.29 17.73
C GLU A 713 28.44 3.64 17.10
N ARG A 714 27.26 4.31 17.12
CA ARG A 714 26.01 3.82 16.52
C ARG A 714 25.43 4.82 15.52
N ILE A 715 24.87 4.29 14.44
CA ILE A 715 23.99 5.05 13.53
C ILE A 715 22.53 4.84 13.94
N VAL A 716 21.78 5.93 13.99
CA VAL A 716 20.40 5.97 14.46
C VAL A 716 19.48 6.17 13.27
N CYS A 717 18.58 5.22 13.05
CA CYS A 717 17.56 5.27 12.00
C CYS A 717 16.68 6.52 12.15
N PRO A 718 16.54 7.40 11.12
CA PRO A 718 15.80 8.66 11.23
C PRO A 718 14.30 8.49 11.50
N VAL A 719 13.78 7.29 11.26
CA VAL A 719 12.35 6.95 11.36
C VAL A 719 12.01 6.35 12.72
N HIS A 720 12.72 5.29 13.12
CA HIS A 720 12.35 4.44 14.26
C HIS A 720 13.27 4.59 15.47
N PHE A 721 14.36 5.36 15.34
CA PHE A 721 15.42 5.48 16.35
C PHE A 721 16.10 4.15 16.72
N ALA A 722 15.88 3.12 15.89
CA ALA A 722 16.66 1.89 15.89
C ALA A 722 18.15 2.22 15.70
N GLU A 723 18.95 1.83 16.68
CA GLU A 723 20.39 2.03 16.72
C GLU A 723 21.10 0.81 16.11
N PHE A 724 22.11 1.06 15.28
CA PHE A 724 22.97 0.01 14.74
C PHE A 724 24.43 0.32 15.05
N ASP A 725 25.08 -0.58 15.76
CA ASP A 725 26.51 -0.52 16.06
C ASP A 725 27.33 -0.49 14.75
N LEU A 726 28.17 0.53 14.59
CA LEU A 726 28.88 0.82 13.33
C LEU A 726 29.97 -0.20 12.98
N VAL A 727 30.42 -1.00 13.95
CA VAL A 727 31.43 -2.05 13.75
C VAL A 727 30.77 -3.39 13.43
N THR A 728 29.77 -3.76 14.23
CA THR A 728 29.20 -5.12 14.27
C THR A 728 27.82 -5.25 13.67
N GLY A 729 27.15 -4.12 13.39
CA GLY A 729 25.76 -4.07 12.92
C GLY A 729 24.72 -4.50 13.97
N ASN A 730 25.16 -4.78 15.20
CA ASN A 730 24.26 -5.18 16.30
C ASN A 730 23.22 -4.11 16.57
N THR A 731 21.97 -4.54 16.67
CA THR A 731 20.83 -3.64 16.86
C THR A 731 20.52 -3.39 18.34
N THR A 732 20.41 -2.12 18.71
CA THR A 732 19.85 -1.66 19.99
C THR A 732 18.66 -0.73 19.77
N ASN A 733 17.83 -0.52 20.81
CA ASN A 733 16.74 0.46 20.82
C ASN A 733 15.74 0.38 19.63
N ALA A 734 15.49 -0.81 19.09
CA ALA A 734 14.76 -1.00 17.84
C ALA A 734 13.41 -1.76 18.02
N PRO A 735 12.49 -1.63 17.05
CA PRO A 735 11.26 -2.42 17.02
C PRO A 735 11.50 -3.94 17.09
N LYS A 736 10.57 -4.64 17.76
CA LYS A 736 10.70 -6.07 18.10
C LYS A 736 10.79 -6.95 16.85
N GLY A 737 11.97 -7.52 16.62
CA GLY A 737 12.26 -8.37 15.46
C GLY A 737 13.14 -7.72 14.40
N CYS A 738 13.59 -6.47 14.60
CA CYS A 738 14.64 -5.85 13.79
C CYS A 738 15.89 -6.76 13.72
N PRO A 739 16.34 -7.18 12.52
CA PRO A 739 17.61 -7.87 12.35
C PRO A 739 18.80 -6.93 12.58
N ASN A 740 19.98 -7.50 12.81
CA ASN A 740 21.24 -6.75 12.71
C ASN A 740 21.41 -6.18 11.29
N ALA A 741 21.96 -4.97 11.21
CA ALA A 741 22.44 -4.40 9.95
C ALA A 741 23.76 -5.09 9.54
N LYS A 742 24.18 -4.92 8.28
CA LYS A 742 25.41 -5.51 7.76
C LYS A 742 26.48 -4.44 7.59
N THR A 743 27.61 -4.63 8.26
CA THR A 743 28.78 -3.74 8.22
C THR A 743 29.87 -4.28 7.30
N TYR A 744 30.75 -3.37 6.89
CA TYR A 744 31.89 -3.62 6.01
C TYR A 744 33.12 -2.90 6.56
N HIS A 745 34.28 -3.54 6.48
CA HIS A 745 35.52 -2.96 6.99
C HIS A 745 36.03 -1.87 6.02
N VAL A 746 36.21 -0.65 6.53
CA VAL A 746 36.86 0.46 5.82
C VAL A 746 38.30 0.56 6.30
N GLU A 747 39.26 0.41 5.40
CA GLU A 747 40.68 0.57 5.68
C GLU A 747 41.19 1.92 5.11
N PRO A 748 41.64 2.84 5.97
CA PRO A 748 42.27 4.08 5.51
C PRO A 748 43.75 3.82 5.17
N GLU A 749 44.16 4.03 3.91
CA GLU A 749 45.55 3.82 3.43
C GLU A 749 46.01 5.01 2.56
N GLY A 750 47.19 5.57 2.86
CA GLY A 750 47.66 6.81 2.22
C GLY A 750 46.69 7.97 2.46
N ASP A 751 46.29 8.68 1.41
CA ASP A 751 45.23 9.70 1.44
C ASP A 751 43.84 9.13 1.08
N LEU A 752 43.70 7.81 0.90
CA LEU A 752 42.49 7.15 0.40
C LEU A 752 41.77 6.30 1.48
N LEU A 753 40.52 5.96 1.16
CA LEU A 753 39.66 5.01 1.89
C LEU A 753 39.34 3.80 1.01
N PHE A 754 39.54 2.59 1.55
CA PHE A 754 39.29 1.32 0.86
C PHE A 754 38.21 0.50 1.58
N LEU A 755 37.19 0.05 0.86
CA LEU A 755 36.18 -0.89 1.38
C LEU A 755 36.59 -2.33 1.13
N HIS A 756 36.52 -3.19 2.15
CA HIS A 756 36.80 -4.62 2.03
C HIS A 756 35.48 -5.39 1.89
N VAL A 757 35.27 -6.02 0.74
CA VAL A 757 34.05 -6.79 0.45
C VAL A 757 34.37 -8.26 0.13
N PRO A 758 33.53 -9.23 0.53
CA PRO A 758 33.70 -10.61 0.11
C PRO A 758 33.58 -10.71 -1.42
N SER A 759 34.55 -11.33 -2.10
CA SER A 759 34.45 -11.51 -3.54
C SER A 759 33.35 -12.53 -3.89
N SER A 760 32.50 -12.20 -4.87
CA SER A 760 31.50 -13.13 -5.39
C SER A 760 32.16 -14.35 -6.03
N GLY A 761 31.84 -15.54 -5.50
CA GLY A 761 32.11 -16.80 -6.17
C GLY A 761 30.99 -17.11 -7.16
N ASN A 762 31.35 -17.32 -8.43
CA ASN A 762 30.55 -18.16 -9.31
C ASN A 762 31.03 -19.61 -9.11
N ASP A 763 30.24 -20.40 -8.41
CA ASP A 763 30.18 -21.87 -8.43
C ASP A 763 28.69 -22.26 -8.42
#